data_AF-A0A951TCX4-F1
#
_entry.id   AF-A0A951TCX4-F1
#
_cell.length_a   1.000
_cell.length_b   1.000
_cell.length_c   1.000
_cell.angle_alpha   90.00
_cell.angle_beta   90.00
_cell.angle_gamma   90.00
#
_symmetry.space_group_name_H-M   'P 1'
#
loop_
_entity.id
_entity.type
_entity.pdbx_description
1 polymer ?
#
loop_
_entity_poly.entity_id
_entity_poly.type
_entity_poly.pdbx_seq_one_letter_code
_entity_poly.pdbx_strand_id
1 'polypeptide(L)'
;MSTPLRILILLLSFMMISLSSMSQSNLRWKKVYVQNDTIQLDSLTIFQNSLRVFCGESLLTQNDYYFNGNTRSFYLKYPCGDTLQFRYRVFDIDFQKPVQRIDTTIIYKNDGNITDFYYRDEDDRFDFFGEDEIKKSGSISRGISFGNAQDLSVNSSLNLQLSGKIADNVNILATVTDNNLPIQPDGNTSQLQEFDQVFIQLYGEEYKVIVGDYWLKKPKGYFLNYNKRAQGIFGQYVMGKESEKWMIQGGGALSKGKFSRNTIQGVEGNQGPYKLRGKENEPYIIVLSGTENVYLDGKLMQRGQEFDYVIDYNTAELTFTPRHIITKDIRIVVEFQYSDQNYARSVFVANTEYQGEKLDFWLNIFSEQDAKNQSLQQKLSSKEKLFLSKLGDSIQYALSNSIDSIGFMDNQVTYKMVDSLGIDSILVYSVNPDSAYYRASFMNVGTGKGNYIFDRYTAVGKVYKWVAPIGGQPQGDFEPSRLIITPKRNTMISSGIEYRFNDKWKARTEISTSYRDQNTFSKIHKDDNRGYSNKTYIEGIHKLGKDSLTTWKFKTVVDFEYTSKYFQEVERYRSIEFDRDWNVRGKNYTGDQYVSLLSFQFLNIKYGSIELQAQNFAFGKDYLGNKGRLLGEWNQKGLHASVDASYLDSKSDLQNSYVRHKSDINQTIGPIKIGFEDDHERNVFKENTLLRLDSYQWYDWKVYFGSSDSLINQFQLFYSERYDWRSDSTRLEEAAIARTIGANFDWLSSQNSILKTMVSYRKLDIKTPTLINQQPENTFLGRVDYSLNLWKKALNFTLFYEIGSGLELRKEFLYIEVAAGQGVYTWIDYNNDGIKDLNEFEIAQYPDQAKYVRVFTPSDEYVRTYSNELNQSLFWRPERIWSNKQGILRFLARISDQVRFRVYKKVSDANWEMYNPISRSIADTSLLSLNSSIKNTFFFNRTSPIAGGDYTYSQTNSKYMIASGFDGKSQEYHSVSLRWNLVKVLTIKTSGELGEKRAIVDYTVGRNYSINYHNIKPEIIYQPNTIFRISLEGRYEEKRNQASFGGERAFLSDIGVSIKWNQLDKGSLNGEFKFINIVYNGSQNNSVSYELLESLKSGKNFTWGIGYQRNIVKNLQVNIQYNGRKSENNRVIHTGGVEVRAFF
;
A
#
# COMPACT_ATOMS: atom_id res chain seq x y z
N MET A 1 42.43 40.41 18.92
CA MET A 1 41.62 41.65 18.81
C MET A 1 40.17 41.28 18.97
N SER A 2 39.49 41.88 19.95
CA SER A 2 38.16 41.51 20.41
C SER A 2 37.09 41.83 19.35
N THR A 3 36.07 40.98 19.26
CA THR A 3 34.90 41.08 18.37
C THR A 3 34.22 42.47 18.30
N PRO A 4 34.18 43.32 19.35
CA PRO A 4 33.68 44.69 19.22
C PRO A 4 34.52 45.59 18.29
N LEU A 5 35.83 45.33 18.13
CA LEU A 5 36.70 46.15 17.26
C LEU A 5 36.50 45.83 15.77
N ARG A 6 36.14 44.59 15.43
CA ARG A 6 35.82 44.21 14.03
C ARG A 6 34.49 44.82 13.57
N ILE A 7 33.51 44.94 14.46
CA ILE A 7 32.21 45.56 14.13
C ILE A 7 32.38 47.08 13.97
N LEU A 8 33.22 47.72 14.80
CA LEU A 8 33.52 49.15 14.65
C LEU A 8 34.28 49.45 13.34
N ILE A 9 35.23 48.60 12.94
CA ILE A 9 35.97 48.76 11.67
C ILE A 9 35.07 48.50 10.45
N LEU A 10 34.10 47.58 10.55
CA LEU A 10 33.14 47.32 9.46
C LEU A 10 32.09 48.44 9.33
N LEU A 11 31.69 49.08 10.44
CA LEU A 11 30.79 50.23 10.42
C LEU A 11 31.50 51.51 9.95
N LEU A 12 32.78 51.72 10.30
CA LEU A 12 33.57 52.83 9.78
C LEU A 12 33.94 52.65 8.31
N SER A 13 34.13 51.42 7.81
CA SER A 13 34.36 51.20 6.38
C SER A 13 33.10 51.46 5.54
N PHE A 14 31.90 51.20 6.07
CA PHE A 14 30.65 51.52 5.39
C PHE A 14 30.30 53.02 5.40
N MET A 15 30.72 53.77 6.43
CA MET A 15 30.58 55.24 6.46
C MET A 15 31.63 55.98 5.62
N MET A 16 32.81 55.40 5.36
CA MET A 16 33.83 56.01 4.50
C MET A 16 33.57 55.81 2.99
N ILE A 17 32.78 54.80 2.59
CA ILE A 17 32.43 54.56 1.17
C ILE A 17 31.26 55.45 0.69
N SER A 18 30.52 56.09 1.62
CA SER A 18 29.41 56.99 1.27
C SER A 18 29.79 58.48 1.15
N LEU A 19 31.08 58.82 1.21
CA LEU A 19 31.56 60.22 1.14
C LEU A 19 32.43 60.57 -0.07
N SER A 20 32.59 59.69 -1.06
CA SER A 20 33.33 59.99 -2.31
C SER A 20 32.46 60.12 -3.57
N SER A 21 31.14 60.05 -3.48
CA SER A 21 30.23 60.45 -4.58
C SER A 21 29.81 61.91 -4.44
N MET A 22 30.78 62.82 -4.42
CA MET A 22 30.51 64.21 -4.79
C MET A 22 30.02 64.20 -6.25
N SER A 23 28.77 64.64 -6.43
CA SER A 23 28.11 64.93 -7.70
C SER A 23 29.05 65.60 -8.70
N GLN A 24 29.66 64.80 -9.60
CA GLN A 24 30.20 65.35 -10.84
C GLN A 24 28.99 65.68 -11.71
N SER A 25 28.80 66.97 -11.96
CA SER A 25 27.74 67.43 -12.85
C SER A 25 27.86 66.70 -14.19
N ASN A 26 26.75 66.14 -14.67
CA ASN A 26 26.72 65.51 -15.97
C ASN A 26 26.88 66.52 -17.13
N LEU A 27 26.92 67.83 -16.86
CA LEU A 27 27.19 68.89 -17.84
C LEU A 27 28.70 69.14 -17.98
N ARG A 28 29.21 69.04 -19.21
CA ARG A 28 30.63 69.20 -19.54
C ARG A 28 30.84 70.31 -20.58
N TRP A 29 32.00 70.95 -20.47
CA TRP A 29 32.49 71.96 -21.41
C TRP A 29 33.87 71.55 -21.91
N LYS A 30 34.09 71.56 -23.22
CA LYS A 30 35.36 71.17 -23.84
C LYS A 30 35.72 72.15 -24.95
N LYS A 31 36.96 72.63 -24.97
CA LYS A 31 37.50 73.43 -26.09
C LYS A 31 38.50 72.57 -26.87
N VAL A 32 38.37 72.54 -28.19
CA VAL A 32 39.22 71.73 -29.06
C VAL A 32 39.67 72.56 -30.25
N TYR A 33 40.96 72.50 -30.57
CA TYR A 33 41.51 73.03 -31.81
C TYR A 33 41.32 71.97 -32.91
N VAL A 34 40.73 72.35 -34.04
CA VAL A 34 40.40 71.41 -35.12
C VAL A 34 41.68 70.98 -35.83
N GLN A 35 42.21 69.81 -35.50
CA GLN A 35 43.39 69.22 -36.16
C GLN A 35 43.05 67.97 -36.99
N ASN A 36 41.96 67.28 -36.66
CA ASN A 36 41.46 66.09 -37.35
C ASN A 36 40.04 66.32 -37.87
N ASP A 37 39.67 65.58 -38.91
CA ASP A 37 38.35 65.58 -39.54
C ASP A 37 37.22 65.08 -38.61
N THR A 38 37.52 64.10 -37.75
CA THR A 38 36.61 63.57 -36.73
C THR A 38 37.18 63.72 -35.33
N ILE A 39 36.40 64.31 -34.43
CA ILE A 39 36.76 64.57 -33.03
C ILE A 39 35.89 63.72 -32.12
N GLN A 40 36.50 62.95 -31.22
CA GLN A 40 35.78 62.28 -30.14
C GLN A 40 35.65 63.22 -28.93
N LEU A 41 34.42 63.54 -28.56
CA LEU A 41 34.16 64.59 -27.57
C LEU A 41 34.35 64.09 -26.12
N ASP A 42 33.95 62.86 -25.80
CA ASP A 42 34.00 62.35 -24.42
C ASP A 42 34.28 60.84 -24.36
N SER A 43 34.60 60.34 -23.15
CA SER A 43 34.73 58.90 -22.86
C SER A 43 33.38 58.26 -22.51
N LEU A 44 32.40 59.03 -22.03
CA LEU A 44 31.04 58.55 -21.75
C LEU A 44 30.07 58.88 -22.87
N THR A 45 28.98 58.13 -22.99
CA THR A 45 27.94 58.41 -23.99
C THR A 45 27.32 59.78 -23.75
N ILE A 46 27.20 60.59 -24.81
CA ILE A 46 26.69 61.96 -24.73
C ILE A 46 25.21 61.96 -25.10
N PHE A 47 24.39 62.67 -24.32
CA PHE A 47 22.99 62.89 -24.69
C PHE A 47 22.92 63.81 -25.90
N GLN A 48 22.61 63.24 -27.07
CA GLN A 48 22.78 63.90 -28.37
C GLN A 48 22.13 65.28 -28.49
N ASN A 49 20.94 65.45 -27.93
CA ASN A 49 20.18 66.71 -27.99
C ASN A 49 20.70 67.79 -27.03
N SER A 50 21.66 67.48 -26.16
CA SER A 50 22.27 68.47 -25.25
C SER A 50 23.47 69.20 -25.84
N LEU A 51 23.99 68.75 -26.99
CA LEU A 51 25.19 69.34 -27.59
C LEU A 51 24.90 70.73 -28.16
N ARG A 52 25.67 71.71 -27.72
CA ARG A 52 25.83 73.04 -28.32
C ARG A 52 27.29 73.21 -28.71
N VAL A 53 27.53 73.65 -29.94
CA VAL A 53 28.88 73.84 -30.49
C VAL A 53 29.04 75.29 -30.92
N PHE A 54 30.15 75.90 -30.53
CA PHE A 54 30.50 77.26 -30.88
C PHE A 54 31.82 77.26 -31.65
N CYS A 55 31.90 78.06 -32.70
CA CYS A 55 33.14 78.41 -33.39
C CYS A 55 33.50 79.85 -32.98
N GLY A 56 34.51 80.01 -32.12
CA GLY A 56 34.73 81.29 -31.42
C GLY A 56 33.56 81.62 -30.49
N GLU A 57 32.90 82.76 -30.72
CA GLU A 57 31.68 83.17 -30.01
C GLU A 57 30.38 82.83 -30.77
N SER A 58 30.49 82.38 -32.03
CA SER A 58 29.36 82.06 -32.91
C SER A 58 28.81 80.64 -32.67
N LEU A 59 27.51 80.51 -32.40
CA LEU A 59 26.85 79.21 -32.24
C LEU A 59 26.63 78.53 -33.60
N LEU A 60 27.09 77.29 -33.74
CA LEU A 60 26.85 76.44 -34.91
C LEU A 60 25.48 75.76 -34.83
N THR A 61 24.83 75.61 -35.97
CA THR A 61 23.54 74.93 -36.10
C THR A 61 23.74 73.45 -36.45
N GLN A 62 22.71 72.62 -36.26
CA GLN A 62 22.78 71.18 -36.56
C GLN A 62 23.04 70.87 -38.05
N ASN A 63 22.91 71.86 -38.94
CA ASN A 63 23.27 71.69 -40.35
C ASN A 63 24.77 71.79 -40.59
N ASP A 64 25.52 72.48 -39.73
CA ASP A 64 26.94 72.80 -39.88
C ASP A 64 27.88 71.67 -39.43
N TYR A 65 27.35 70.71 -38.69
CA TYR A 65 28.09 69.58 -38.15
C TYR A 65 27.26 68.30 -38.18
N TYR A 66 27.93 67.18 -37.93
CA TYR A 66 27.30 65.93 -37.59
C TYR A 66 27.82 65.45 -36.25
N PHE A 67 26.91 64.92 -35.45
CA PHE A 67 27.22 64.41 -34.14
C PHE A 67 26.40 63.16 -33.84
N ASN A 68 27.07 62.11 -33.37
CA ASN A 68 26.43 60.92 -32.84
C ASN A 68 26.76 60.77 -31.35
N GLY A 69 25.73 60.84 -30.50
CA GLY A 69 25.90 60.80 -29.05
C GLY A 69 26.41 59.45 -28.53
N ASN A 70 26.07 58.34 -29.20
CA ASN A 70 26.46 56.99 -28.82
C ASN A 70 27.92 56.70 -29.14
N THR A 71 28.38 57.01 -30.36
CA THR A 71 29.80 56.85 -30.72
C THR A 71 30.68 57.97 -30.17
N ARG A 72 30.07 59.10 -29.78
CA ARG A 72 30.72 60.33 -29.26
C ARG A 72 31.55 61.07 -30.32
N SER A 73 31.31 60.72 -31.59
CA SER A 73 32.02 61.24 -32.75
C SER A 73 31.34 62.51 -33.26
N PHE A 74 32.13 63.55 -33.41
CA PHE A 74 31.74 64.83 -34.00
C PHE A 74 32.57 65.09 -35.25
N TYR A 75 31.94 65.45 -36.36
CA TYR A 75 32.66 65.98 -37.51
C TYR A 75 32.00 67.27 -37.97
N LEU A 76 32.83 68.23 -38.37
CA LEU A 76 32.39 69.55 -38.81
C LEU A 76 32.29 69.54 -40.34
N LYS A 77 31.17 69.99 -40.91
CA LYS A 77 30.98 69.99 -42.37
C LYS A 77 31.69 71.14 -43.07
N TYR A 78 31.92 72.25 -42.37
CA TYR A 78 32.61 73.44 -42.88
C TYR A 78 33.71 73.88 -41.92
N PRO A 79 34.94 74.16 -42.38
CA PRO A 79 36.06 74.46 -41.49
C PRO A 79 35.79 75.70 -40.61
N CYS A 80 35.95 75.53 -39.29
CA CYS A 80 35.92 76.62 -38.33
C CYS A 80 37.32 77.25 -38.26
N GLY A 81 37.44 78.56 -38.55
CA GLY A 81 38.70 79.30 -38.50
C GLY A 81 39.17 79.69 -37.10
N ASP A 82 38.51 79.20 -36.05
CA ASP A 82 38.78 79.50 -34.64
C ASP A 82 38.62 78.22 -33.79
N THR A 83 38.76 78.33 -32.48
CA THR A 83 38.55 77.26 -31.51
C THR A 83 37.09 76.82 -31.46
N LEU A 84 36.87 75.50 -31.51
CA LEU A 84 35.56 74.92 -31.23
C LEU A 84 35.34 74.78 -29.73
N GLN A 85 34.19 75.25 -29.25
CA GLN A 85 33.75 75.07 -27.86
C GLN A 85 32.49 74.21 -27.83
N PHE A 86 32.51 73.14 -27.05
CA PHE A 86 31.42 72.18 -26.93
C PHE A 86 30.83 72.25 -25.52
N ARG A 87 29.50 72.32 -25.44
CA ARG A 87 28.74 72.18 -24.20
C ARG A 87 27.72 71.05 -24.35
N TYR A 88 27.79 70.03 -23.50
CA TYR A 88 26.94 68.84 -23.61
C TYR A 88 26.77 68.12 -22.27
N ARG A 89 25.78 67.24 -22.16
CA ARG A 89 25.58 66.35 -21.02
C ARG A 89 25.92 64.90 -21.35
N VAL A 90 26.50 64.17 -20.39
CA VAL A 90 26.85 62.75 -20.52
C VAL A 90 25.93 61.86 -19.67
N PHE A 91 25.83 60.58 -20.04
CA PHE A 91 25.33 59.52 -19.17
C PHE A 91 26.48 58.94 -18.35
N ASP A 92 26.18 58.33 -17.20
CA ASP A 92 27.21 57.71 -16.33
C ASP A 92 27.74 56.36 -16.86
N ILE A 93 27.29 55.95 -18.05
CA ILE A 93 27.67 54.69 -18.72
C ILE A 93 28.03 54.97 -20.19
N ASP A 94 29.04 54.27 -20.71
CA ASP A 94 29.35 54.20 -22.14
C ASP A 94 28.61 53.01 -22.77
N PHE A 95 27.57 53.29 -23.56
CA PHE A 95 26.76 52.26 -24.23
C PHE A 95 27.51 51.49 -25.31
N GLN A 96 28.67 51.95 -25.77
CA GLN A 96 29.48 51.23 -26.76
C GLN A 96 30.60 50.39 -26.14
N LYS A 97 30.80 50.44 -24.83
CA LYS A 97 31.81 49.61 -24.18
C LYS A 97 31.33 48.14 -24.16
N PRO A 98 32.04 47.20 -24.81
CA PRO A 98 31.67 45.79 -24.76
C PRO A 98 31.86 45.27 -23.33
N VAL A 99 30.80 44.70 -22.75
CA VAL A 99 30.88 43.99 -21.47
C VAL A 99 31.18 42.53 -21.76
N GLN A 100 32.47 42.19 -21.77
CA GLN A 100 32.94 40.82 -21.95
C GLN A 100 33.80 40.40 -20.76
N ARG A 101 33.53 39.21 -20.22
CA ARG A 101 34.34 38.62 -19.13
C ARG A 101 35.53 37.80 -19.64
N ILE A 102 35.53 37.43 -20.93
CA ILE A 102 36.56 36.61 -21.57
C ILE A 102 36.77 37.13 -23.00
N ASP A 103 38.03 37.25 -23.41
CA ASP A 103 38.43 37.73 -24.73
C ASP A 103 38.26 36.64 -25.80
N THR A 104 37.41 36.87 -26.79
CA THR A 104 37.07 35.87 -27.82
C THR A 104 38.15 35.73 -28.90
N THR A 105 39.17 36.59 -28.94
CA THR A 105 40.33 36.41 -29.84
C THR A 105 41.22 35.24 -29.44
N ILE A 106 41.03 34.67 -28.25
CA ILE A 106 41.72 33.44 -27.80
C ILE A 106 41.23 32.20 -28.59
N ILE A 107 40.04 32.28 -29.20
CA ILE A 107 39.41 31.15 -29.91
C ILE A 107 40.05 30.88 -31.29
N TYR A 108 40.78 31.86 -31.85
CA TYR A 108 41.40 31.73 -33.17
C TYR A 108 42.93 31.91 -33.11
N LYS A 109 43.63 30.99 -32.44
CA LYS A 109 45.03 30.69 -32.75
C LYS A 109 45.09 29.33 -33.42
N ASN A 110 45.37 29.36 -34.72
CA ASN A 110 45.51 28.20 -35.57
C ASN A 110 46.96 27.73 -35.50
N ASP A 111 47.31 26.92 -34.49
CA ASP A 111 48.60 26.21 -34.43
C ASP A 111 48.38 24.71 -34.63
N GLY A 112 49.22 24.14 -35.50
CA GLY A 112 49.08 22.85 -36.16
C GLY A 112 49.05 21.59 -35.28
N ASN A 113 48.63 20.52 -35.95
CA ASN A 113 48.71 19.09 -35.61
C ASN A 113 47.95 18.59 -34.38
N ILE A 114 46.81 17.97 -34.67
CA ILE A 114 46.08 17.05 -33.80
C ILE A 114 46.97 15.82 -33.56
N THR A 115 47.65 15.79 -32.42
CA THR A 115 48.10 14.54 -31.80
C THR A 115 47.01 14.06 -30.87
N ASP A 116 46.56 12.82 -31.06
CA ASP A 116 45.57 12.13 -30.23
C ASP A 116 45.95 12.15 -28.74
N PHE A 117 45.46 13.16 -28.03
CA PHE A 117 45.22 13.04 -26.61
C PHE A 117 43.78 12.58 -26.44
N TYR A 118 43.61 11.35 -25.97
CA TYR A 118 42.36 10.93 -25.36
C TYR A 118 42.11 11.84 -24.16
N TYR A 119 41.38 12.92 -24.38
CA TYR A 119 40.74 13.68 -23.32
C TYR A 119 39.61 12.79 -22.80
N ARG A 120 39.92 11.99 -21.78
CA ARG A 120 38.88 11.54 -20.86
C ARG A 120 38.46 12.83 -20.16
N ASP A 121 37.22 13.27 -20.41
CA ASP A 121 36.58 14.22 -19.51
C ASP A 121 36.67 13.57 -18.12
N GLU A 122 37.62 14.01 -17.29
CA GLU A 122 37.36 14.08 -15.86
C GLU A 122 36.25 15.12 -15.75
N ASP A 123 35.03 14.62 -15.90
CA ASP A 123 33.80 15.25 -15.47
C ASP A 123 34.06 15.56 -14.00
N ASP A 124 34.59 16.75 -13.73
CA ASP A 124 34.71 17.34 -12.39
C ASP A 124 33.27 17.50 -11.95
N ARG A 125 32.71 16.39 -11.46
CA ARG A 125 31.34 16.29 -10.98
C ARG A 125 31.33 17.22 -9.80
N PHE A 126 30.82 18.42 -10.03
CA PHE A 126 30.49 19.34 -8.96
C PHE A 126 29.31 18.71 -8.20
N ASP A 127 29.59 17.67 -7.40
CA ASP A 127 28.71 17.16 -6.38
C ASP A 127 28.73 18.21 -5.28
N PHE A 128 27.61 18.92 -5.14
CA PHE A 128 27.39 19.93 -4.10
C PHE A 128 27.66 19.39 -2.68
N PHE A 129 27.81 18.06 -2.50
CA PHE A 129 28.01 17.38 -1.22
C PHE A 129 29.29 16.51 -1.09
N GLY A 130 30.27 16.55 -2.02
CA GLY A 130 31.58 15.87 -1.86
C GLY A 130 31.64 14.36 -2.21
N GLU A 131 32.87 13.81 -2.26
CA GLU A 131 33.37 12.59 -2.93
C GLU A 131 32.62 11.23 -2.75
N ASP A 132 32.91 10.33 -3.72
CA ASP A 132 32.26 9.08 -4.20
C ASP A 132 31.93 7.92 -3.21
N GLU A 133 32.02 8.08 -1.88
CA GLU A 133 31.78 6.96 -0.94
C GLU A 133 30.30 6.77 -0.52
N ILE A 134 29.45 7.78 -0.71
CA ILE A 134 28.01 7.72 -0.40
C ILE A 134 27.20 7.73 -1.69
N LYS A 135 26.57 6.59 -1.98
CA LYS A 135 25.56 6.47 -3.04
C LYS A 135 24.26 7.14 -2.59
N LYS A 136 23.78 8.05 -3.41
CA LYS A 136 22.54 8.79 -3.21
C LYS A 136 21.60 8.36 -4.33
N SER A 137 20.32 8.21 -4.02
CA SER A 137 19.30 7.93 -5.03
C SER A 137 17.96 8.49 -4.58
N GLY A 138 17.31 9.28 -5.42
CA GLY A 138 15.98 9.78 -5.10
C GLY A 138 15.61 11.06 -5.83
N SER A 139 14.55 11.73 -5.37
CA SER A 139 14.18 13.06 -5.82
C SER A 139 13.47 13.90 -4.76
N ILE A 140 13.64 15.21 -4.82
CA ILE A 140 12.81 16.19 -4.11
C ILE A 140 12.07 17.01 -5.15
N SER A 141 10.75 17.08 -5.08
CA SER A 141 9.95 17.98 -5.91
C SER A 141 9.17 19.03 -5.09
N ARG A 142 9.01 20.21 -5.69
CA ARG A 142 8.17 21.30 -5.21
C ARG A 142 7.37 21.83 -6.40
N GLY A 143 6.06 21.64 -6.34
CA GLY A 143 5.09 22.06 -7.34
C GLY A 143 4.16 23.14 -6.81
N ILE A 144 3.85 24.12 -7.65
CA ILE A 144 2.77 25.09 -7.41
C ILE A 144 1.80 24.95 -8.57
N SER A 145 0.51 24.74 -8.27
CA SER A 145 -0.59 24.76 -9.24
C SER A 145 -1.51 25.93 -8.97
N PHE A 146 -1.96 26.59 -10.04
CA PHE A 146 -2.82 27.77 -10.00
C PHE A 146 -3.75 27.79 -11.20
N GLY A 147 -4.86 28.51 -11.12
CA GLY A 147 -5.78 28.68 -12.22
C GLY A 147 -6.92 29.62 -11.86
N ASN A 148 -7.77 29.95 -12.83
CA ASN A 148 -8.93 30.80 -12.57
C ASN A 148 -10.19 30.02 -12.14
N ALA A 149 -10.12 28.67 -12.16
CA ALA A 149 -11.17 27.76 -11.72
C ALA A 149 -10.69 26.78 -10.62
N GLN A 150 -9.48 26.98 -10.08
CA GLN A 150 -8.88 26.20 -9.00
C GLN A 150 -8.08 27.12 -8.07
N ASP A 151 -8.07 26.81 -6.77
CA ASP A 151 -7.28 27.56 -5.79
C ASP A 151 -5.77 27.32 -5.97
N LEU A 152 -4.94 28.23 -5.44
CA LEU A 152 -3.49 28.06 -5.40
C LEU A 152 -3.15 26.88 -4.47
N SER A 153 -2.53 25.84 -5.03
CA SER A 153 -2.10 24.67 -4.27
C SER A 153 -0.60 24.44 -4.40
N VAL A 154 0.03 23.98 -3.31
CA VAL A 154 1.46 23.66 -3.24
C VAL A 154 1.59 22.18 -2.98
N ASN A 155 2.26 21.48 -3.89
CA ASN A 155 2.55 20.05 -3.78
C ASN A 155 4.04 19.88 -3.49
N SER A 156 4.36 19.06 -2.49
CA SER A 156 5.73 18.77 -2.05
C SER A 156 5.91 17.25 -2.09
N SER A 157 7.00 16.78 -2.67
CA SER A 157 7.42 15.40 -2.50
C SER A 157 8.91 15.34 -2.18
N LEU A 158 9.30 14.41 -1.33
CA LEU A 158 10.69 14.07 -1.05
C LEU A 158 10.73 12.55 -0.99
N ASN A 159 11.67 11.96 -1.72
CA ASN A 159 12.06 10.57 -1.63
C ASN A 159 13.57 10.53 -1.78
N LEU A 160 14.30 10.25 -0.72
CA LEU A 160 15.76 10.23 -0.71
C LEU A 160 16.23 8.94 -0.04
N GLN A 161 17.10 8.21 -0.74
CA GLN A 161 17.83 7.07 -0.20
C GLN A 161 19.32 7.37 -0.22
N LEU A 162 20.00 7.06 0.87
CA LEU A 162 21.45 7.24 1.04
C LEU A 162 22.05 5.90 1.49
N SER A 163 23.15 5.48 0.86
CA SER A 163 23.88 4.28 1.28
C SER A 163 25.37 4.42 1.02
N GLY A 164 26.23 4.06 1.95
CA GLY A 164 27.68 4.10 1.75
C GLY A 164 28.47 4.39 3.01
N LYS A 165 29.76 4.69 2.84
CA LYS A 165 30.68 4.94 3.94
C LYS A 165 30.76 6.45 4.21
N ILE A 166 30.63 6.87 5.46
CA ILE A 166 30.79 8.28 5.89
C ILE A 166 32.20 8.50 6.46
N ALA A 167 32.76 7.50 7.13
CA ALA A 167 34.10 7.51 7.71
C ALA A 167 34.61 6.07 7.88
N ASP A 168 35.88 5.89 8.26
CA ASP A 168 36.44 4.57 8.58
C ASP A 168 35.60 3.85 9.65
N ASN A 169 35.14 2.64 9.35
CA ASN A 169 34.22 1.83 10.17
C ASN A 169 32.83 2.47 10.44
N VAL A 170 32.41 3.45 9.62
CA VAL A 170 31.10 4.10 9.73
C VAL A 170 30.37 4.09 8.39
N ASN A 171 29.29 3.31 8.30
CA ASN A 171 28.40 3.26 7.15
C ASN A 171 27.06 3.93 7.47
N ILE A 172 26.42 4.48 6.45
CA ILE A 172 25.06 5.01 6.49
C ILE A 172 24.15 4.21 5.57
N LEU A 173 22.92 4.02 6.01
CA LEU A 173 21.77 3.62 5.21
C LEU A 173 20.58 4.48 5.65
N ALA A 174 20.02 5.30 4.77
CA ALA A 174 18.88 6.14 5.11
C ALA A 174 17.82 6.12 4.01
N THR A 175 16.56 6.22 4.41
CA THR A 175 15.41 6.46 3.54
C THR A 175 14.58 7.57 4.16
N VAL A 176 14.35 8.65 3.43
CA VAL A 176 13.52 9.78 3.85
C VAL A 176 12.43 10.00 2.81
N THR A 177 11.17 9.94 3.23
CA THR A 177 10.01 10.18 2.37
C THR A 177 9.05 11.18 3.02
N ASP A 178 8.52 12.11 2.23
CA ASP A 178 7.49 13.10 2.61
C ASP A 178 6.18 12.86 1.82
N ASN A 179 6.02 11.67 1.23
CA ASN A 179 4.79 11.35 0.52
C ASN A 179 3.65 11.17 1.52
N ASN A 180 2.83 12.21 1.67
CA ASN A 180 1.44 12.08 2.07
C ASN A 180 0.75 11.25 0.98
N LEU A 181 0.61 9.94 1.19
CA LEU A 181 -0.31 9.13 0.41
C LEU A 181 -1.69 9.26 1.03
N PRO A 182 -2.60 10.13 0.53
CA PRO A 182 -4.01 9.84 0.71
C PRO A 182 -4.26 8.60 -0.17
N ILE A 183 -4.62 7.49 0.46
CA ILE A 183 -5.18 6.27 -0.14
C ILE A 183 -4.32 5.54 -1.20
N GLN A 184 -3.88 4.34 -0.81
CA GLN A 184 -3.22 3.35 -1.66
C GLN A 184 -4.26 2.63 -2.54
N PRO A 185 -3.87 2.17 -3.76
CA PRO A 185 -4.76 1.44 -4.65
C PRO A 185 -5.22 0.10 -4.05
N ASP A 186 -6.49 -0.25 -4.26
CA ASP A 186 -7.08 -1.55 -3.95
C ASP A 186 -6.23 -2.69 -4.55
N GLY A 187 -5.67 -3.56 -3.68
CA GLY A 187 -5.23 -4.91 -4.02
C GLY A 187 -3.88 -5.08 -4.75
N ASN A 188 -2.86 -5.55 -4.02
CA ASN A 188 -2.12 -6.81 -4.29
C ASN A 188 -0.87 -6.93 -3.39
N THR A 189 -0.74 -8.06 -2.71
CA THR A 189 0.09 -8.32 -1.51
C THR A 189 1.56 -8.68 -1.74
N SER A 190 2.08 -8.55 -2.96
CA SER A 190 3.46 -8.96 -3.27
C SER A 190 4.50 -7.86 -3.09
N GLN A 191 4.10 -6.59 -3.02
CA GLN A 191 5.01 -5.49 -2.69
C GLN A 191 4.84 -5.16 -1.21
N LEU A 192 5.79 -5.63 -0.40
CA LEU A 192 5.94 -5.16 0.97
C LEU A 192 6.00 -3.63 0.90
N GLN A 193 5.12 -2.93 1.62
CA GLN A 193 5.06 -1.46 1.66
C GLN A 193 6.27 -0.90 2.43
N GLU A 194 7.48 -1.27 2.02
CA GLU A 194 8.75 -0.76 2.55
C GLU A 194 8.97 0.71 2.18
N PHE A 195 8.18 1.24 1.23
CA PHE A 195 8.19 2.65 0.83
C PHE A 195 7.71 3.62 1.94
N ASP A 196 7.08 3.12 3.00
CA ASP A 196 6.56 3.94 4.11
C ASP A 196 7.52 4.05 5.31
N GLN A 197 8.76 3.55 5.20
CA GLN A 197 9.74 3.64 6.29
C GLN A 197 10.65 4.87 6.14
N VAL A 198 10.61 5.76 7.13
CA VAL A 198 11.48 6.94 7.22
C VAL A 198 12.52 6.71 8.32
N PHE A 199 13.78 6.41 7.94
CA PHE A 199 14.85 6.17 8.92
C PHE A 199 16.23 6.57 8.40
N ILE A 200 17.15 6.77 9.35
CA ILE A 200 18.59 6.91 9.14
C ILE A 200 19.27 5.88 10.03
N GLN A 201 20.02 4.96 9.44
CA GLN A 201 20.81 3.94 10.11
C GLN A 201 22.29 4.25 9.92
N LEU A 202 23.02 4.40 11.02
CA LEU A 202 24.48 4.46 11.06
C LEU A 202 25.01 3.15 11.65
N TYR A 203 25.96 2.49 11.01
CA TYR A 203 26.46 1.20 11.47
C TYR A 203 27.95 0.97 11.15
N GLY A 204 28.65 0.30 12.05
CA GLY A 204 30.01 -0.21 11.88
C GLY A 204 30.07 -1.71 12.17
N GLU A 205 31.27 -2.24 12.39
CA GLU A 205 31.45 -3.64 12.82
C GLU A 205 30.84 -3.93 14.19
N GLU A 206 30.97 -2.98 15.13
CA GLU A 206 30.58 -3.14 16.54
C GLU A 206 29.25 -2.47 16.88
N TYR A 207 28.79 -1.48 16.11
CA TYR A 207 27.65 -0.65 16.51
C TYR A 207 26.63 -0.48 15.38
N LYS A 208 25.38 -0.22 15.78
CA LYS A 208 24.27 0.09 14.89
C LYS A 208 23.32 1.05 15.59
N VAL A 209 23.13 2.23 15.03
CA VAL A 209 22.20 3.27 15.52
C VAL A 209 21.18 3.55 14.43
N ILE A 210 19.91 3.51 14.77
CA ILE A 210 18.80 3.86 13.87
C ILE A 210 18.03 5.03 14.48
N VAL A 211 17.74 6.04 13.68
CA VAL A 211 16.86 7.18 14.00
C VAL A 211 15.71 7.19 13.01
N GLY A 212 14.48 7.33 13.47
CA GLY A 212 13.26 7.21 12.66
C GLY A 212 12.59 5.85 12.86
N ASP A 213 12.10 5.25 11.79
CA ASP A 213 11.34 4.01 11.81
C ASP A 213 12.24 2.78 11.95
N TYR A 214 11.91 1.88 12.88
CA TYR A 214 12.62 0.62 13.05
C TYR A 214 11.72 -0.49 13.61
N TRP A 215 12.22 -1.71 13.50
CA TRP A 215 11.59 -2.89 14.07
C TRP A 215 12.23 -3.28 15.40
N LEU A 216 11.41 -3.41 16.43
CA LEU A 216 11.73 -4.03 17.70
C LEU A 216 11.46 -5.52 17.58
N LYS A 217 12.52 -6.34 17.58
CA LYS A 217 12.43 -7.81 17.52
C LYS A 217 12.59 -8.43 18.90
N LYS A 218 12.05 -9.64 19.07
CA LYS A 218 12.13 -10.45 20.28
C LYS A 218 13.60 -10.54 20.77
N PRO A 219 13.89 -10.18 22.05
CA PRO A 219 15.20 -10.37 22.65
C PRO A 219 15.42 -11.83 23.09
N LYS A 220 16.64 -12.17 23.54
CA LYS A 220 16.93 -13.48 24.13
C LYS A 220 16.10 -13.70 25.40
N GLY A 221 15.45 -14.85 25.51
CA GLY A 221 14.61 -15.20 26.66
C GLY A 221 13.30 -15.87 26.27
N TYR A 222 12.59 -16.34 27.28
CA TYR A 222 11.32 -17.05 27.17
C TYR A 222 10.12 -16.12 27.33
N PHE A 223 10.06 -15.30 28.39
CA PHE A 223 8.85 -14.56 28.74
C PHE A 223 8.64 -13.27 27.93
N LEU A 224 9.71 -12.53 27.64
CA LEU A 224 9.59 -11.24 26.96
C LEU A 224 9.61 -11.43 25.44
N ASN A 225 8.42 -11.48 24.85
CA ASN A 225 8.22 -11.52 23.40
C ASN A 225 7.60 -10.21 22.92
N TYR A 226 8.14 -9.67 21.82
CA TYR A 226 7.52 -8.60 21.05
C TYR A 226 8.02 -8.58 19.60
N ASN A 227 7.19 -8.14 18.66
CA ASN A 227 7.60 -7.80 17.29
C ASN A 227 6.94 -6.50 16.83
N LYS A 228 7.48 -5.35 17.24
CA LYS A 228 6.82 -4.03 17.14
C LYS A 228 7.45 -3.11 16.11
N ARG A 229 6.62 -2.33 15.41
CA ARG A 229 7.07 -1.16 14.63
C ARG A 229 7.11 0.06 15.54
N ALA A 230 8.23 0.76 15.57
CA ALA A 230 8.44 1.93 16.40
C ALA A 230 9.11 3.07 15.61
N GLN A 231 8.90 4.31 16.04
CA GLN A 231 9.52 5.49 15.47
C GLN A 231 10.25 6.28 16.56
N GLY A 232 11.57 6.39 16.48
CA GLY A 232 12.39 7.04 17.51
C GLY A 232 13.87 6.76 17.32
N ILE A 233 14.58 6.46 18.41
CA ILE A 233 16.02 6.17 18.38
C ILE A 233 16.25 4.77 18.93
N PHE A 234 17.06 3.99 18.23
CA PHE A 234 17.52 2.67 18.64
C PHE A 234 19.04 2.59 18.48
N GLY A 235 19.72 2.02 19.47
CA GLY A 235 21.15 1.77 19.45
C GLY A 235 21.43 0.31 19.81
N GLN A 236 22.42 -0.27 19.15
CA GLN A 236 22.99 -1.57 19.44
C GLN A 236 24.51 -1.43 19.43
N TYR A 237 25.16 -2.03 20.42
CA TYR A 237 26.60 -2.12 20.54
C TYR A 237 27.00 -3.54 20.87
N VAL A 238 28.02 -4.04 20.19
CA VAL A 238 28.58 -5.38 20.31
C VAL A 238 30.05 -5.23 20.64
N MET A 239 30.50 -5.81 21.75
CA MET A 239 31.89 -5.76 22.18
C MET A 239 32.39 -7.15 22.59
N GLY A 240 33.70 -7.38 22.47
CA GLY A 240 34.36 -8.62 22.87
C GLY A 240 34.84 -9.48 21.70
N LYS A 241 35.42 -10.64 22.00
CA LYS A 241 35.97 -11.59 21.02
C LYS A 241 34.92 -12.63 20.64
N GLU A 242 35.16 -13.43 19.60
CA GLU A 242 34.21 -14.50 19.20
C GLU A 242 33.83 -15.46 20.35
N SER A 243 34.72 -15.72 21.30
CA SER A 243 34.49 -16.59 22.46
C SER A 243 33.73 -15.92 23.61
N GLU A 244 33.73 -14.58 23.67
CA GLU A 244 33.14 -13.77 24.75
C GLU A 244 32.58 -12.49 24.16
N LYS A 245 31.25 -12.44 23.98
CA LYS A 245 30.55 -11.39 23.25
C LYS A 245 29.48 -10.77 24.13
N TRP A 246 29.55 -9.46 24.30
CA TRP A 246 28.49 -8.65 24.88
C TRP A 246 27.71 -7.96 23.78
N MET A 247 26.39 -7.95 23.90
CA MET A 247 25.48 -7.21 23.04
C MET A 247 24.56 -6.37 23.91
N ILE A 248 24.67 -5.05 23.78
CA ILE A 248 23.83 -4.08 24.48
C ILE A 248 22.95 -3.42 23.43
N GLN A 249 21.64 -3.39 23.68
CA GLN A 249 20.67 -2.73 22.82
C GLN A 249 19.79 -1.82 23.68
N GLY A 250 19.38 -0.68 23.13
CA GLY A 250 18.48 0.23 23.82
C GLY A 250 17.75 1.11 22.83
N GLY A 251 16.52 1.50 23.15
CA GLY A 251 15.77 2.40 22.30
C GLY A 251 14.64 3.11 23.02
N GLY A 252 14.32 4.30 22.54
CA GLY A 252 13.21 5.12 22.98
C GLY A 252 12.46 5.64 21.76
N ALA A 253 11.16 5.33 21.68
CA ALA A 253 10.35 5.62 20.50
C ALA A 253 8.87 5.79 20.81
N LEU A 254 8.10 6.18 19.80
CA LEU A 254 6.65 6.05 19.78
C LEU A 254 6.25 4.74 19.05
N SER A 255 5.33 3.97 19.61
CA SER A 255 4.77 2.79 18.93
C SER A 255 3.90 3.22 17.76
N LYS A 256 4.04 2.55 16.61
CA LYS A 256 3.16 2.78 15.45
C LYS A 256 1.83 2.03 15.54
N GLY A 257 1.69 1.07 16.44
CA GLY A 257 0.46 0.29 16.54
C GLY A 257 0.27 -0.48 17.85
N LYS A 258 -0.87 -1.15 17.95
CA LYS A 258 -1.28 -2.00 19.07
C LYS A 258 -1.40 -3.44 18.62
N PHE A 259 -0.98 -4.37 19.47
CA PHE A 259 -1.12 -5.80 19.22
C PHE A 259 -2.56 -6.25 19.45
N SER A 260 -3.11 -7.00 18.49
CA SER A 260 -4.40 -7.70 18.58
C SER A 260 -4.23 -9.17 18.20
N ARG A 261 -5.06 -10.01 18.80
CA ARG A 261 -5.18 -11.43 18.46
C ARG A 261 -6.64 -11.73 18.19
N ASN A 262 -6.94 -12.18 16.98
CA ASN A 262 -8.26 -12.64 16.58
C ASN A 262 -8.25 -14.16 16.47
N THR A 263 -9.24 -14.82 17.07
CA THR A 263 -9.47 -16.26 16.89
C THR A 263 -10.81 -16.43 16.20
N ILE A 264 -10.78 -16.93 14.97
CA ILE A 264 -11.91 -17.02 14.06
C ILE A 264 -12.14 -18.50 13.76
N GLN A 265 -13.39 -18.94 13.89
CA GLN A 265 -13.78 -20.28 13.43
C GLN A 265 -13.98 -20.23 11.92
N GLY A 266 -13.34 -21.14 11.18
CA GLY A 266 -13.56 -21.29 9.75
C GLY A 266 -15.02 -21.58 9.45
N VAL A 267 -15.46 -21.22 8.24
CA VAL A 267 -16.79 -21.53 7.73
C VAL A 267 -16.63 -22.54 6.59
N GLU A 268 -17.50 -23.55 6.53
CA GLU A 268 -17.43 -24.57 5.48
C GLU A 268 -17.43 -23.90 4.09
N GLY A 269 -16.50 -24.30 3.23
CA GLY A 269 -16.37 -23.80 1.86
C GLY A 269 -16.08 -22.31 1.73
N ASN A 270 -15.67 -21.61 2.79
CA ASN A 270 -15.37 -20.17 2.72
C ASN A 270 -13.86 -19.90 2.79
N GLN A 271 -13.24 -19.55 1.66
CA GLN A 271 -11.83 -19.14 1.62
C GLN A 271 -11.60 -17.72 2.16
N GLY A 272 -12.64 -16.96 2.48
CA GLY A 272 -12.56 -15.56 2.93
C GLY A 272 -13.24 -14.60 1.96
N PRO A 273 -13.19 -13.29 2.22
CA PRO A 273 -12.42 -12.64 3.28
C PRO A 273 -12.95 -12.92 4.70
N TYR A 274 -12.03 -13.06 5.66
CA TYR A 274 -12.27 -13.09 7.09
C TYR A 274 -11.83 -11.74 7.70
N LYS A 275 -12.78 -10.99 8.27
CA LYS A 275 -12.54 -9.67 8.85
C LYS A 275 -11.79 -9.77 10.19
N LEU A 276 -10.73 -8.97 10.34
CA LEU A 276 -9.99 -8.80 11.58
C LEU A 276 -10.48 -7.54 12.31
N ARG A 277 -10.52 -7.61 13.65
CA ARG A 277 -10.97 -6.52 14.53
C ARG A 277 -9.89 -6.10 15.53
N GLY A 278 -9.94 -4.84 15.93
CA GLY A 278 -9.05 -4.30 16.95
C GLY A 278 -9.28 -4.90 18.34
N LYS A 279 -8.39 -4.60 19.29
CA LYS A 279 -8.39 -5.18 20.63
C LYS A 279 -9.57 -4.72 21.49
N GLU A 280 -10.08 -3.52 21.25
CA GLU A 280 -11.26 -2.96 21.90
C GLU A 280 -12.52 -3.21 21.04
N ASN A 281 -12.48 -4.22 20.16
CA ASN A 281 -13.53 -4.59 19.21
C ASN A 281 -13.83 -3.49 18.17
N GLU A 282 -12.82 -2.70 17.81
CA GLU A 282 -12.91 -1.74 16.71
C GLU A 282 -13.13 -2.49 15.38
N PRO A 283 -14.24 -2.24 14.64
CA PRO A 283 -14.53 -2.94 13.40
C PRO A 283 -13.65 -2.49 12.22
N TYR A 284 -13.12 -1.27 12.29
CA TYR A 284 -12.31 -0.65 11.24
C TYR A 284 -10.93 -0.34 11.77
N ILE A 285 -9.96 -1.13 11.33
CA ILE A 285 -8.57 -1.02 11.73
C ILE A 285 -7.69 -1.12 10.49
N ILE A 286 -6.56 -0.43 10.51
CA ILE A 286 -5.53 -0.58 9.48
C ILE A 286 -4.45 -1.48 10.07
N VAL A 287 -4.31 -2.68 9.53
CA VAL A 287 -3.28 -3.64 9.96
C VAL A 287 -1.93 -3.15 9.47
N LEU A 288 -0.94 -3.11 10.35
CA LEU A 288 0.42 -2.74 10.00
C LEU A 288 1.05 -3.87 9.19
N SER A 289 1.47 -3.57 7.96
CA SER A 289 1.97 -4.57 7.02
C SER A 289 3.14 -5.40 7.56
N GLY A 290 3.09 -6.72 7.39
CA GLY A 290 4.13 -7.65 7.84
C GLY A 290 4.24 -7.82 9.35
N THR A 291 3.25 -7.36 10.13
CA THR A 291 3.16 -7.65 11.56
C THR A 291 2.29 -8.88 11.85
N GLU A 292 1.55 -9.37 10.86
CA GLU A 292 0.62 -10.47 10.97
C GLU A 292 1.30 -11.84 10.96
N ASN A 293 0.88 -12.71 11.89
CA ASN A 293 1.12 -14.13 11.90
C ASN A 293 -0.24 -14.83 11.85
N VAL A 294 -0.49 -15.57 10.77
CA VAL A 294 -1.72 -16.35 10.57
C VAL A 294 -1.43 -17.81 10.85
N TYR A 295 -2.25 -18.45 11.67
CA TYR A 295 -2.15 -19.86 12.02
C TYR A 295 -3.44 -20.59 11.64
N LEU A 296 -3.31 -21.75 10.99
CA LEU A 296 -4.41 -22.72 10.81
C LEU A 296 -4.15 -23.92 11.73
N ASP A 297 -5.02 -24.13 12.71
CA ASP A 297 -4.89 -25.18 13.74
C ASP A 297 -3.50 -25.26 14.39
N GLY A 298 -2.90 -24.09 14.58
CA GLY A 298 -1.59 -23.90 15.19
C GLY A 298 -0.39 -23.93 14.25
N LYS A 299 -0.57 -24.26 12.96
CA LYS A 299 0.48 -24.20 11.94
C LYS A 299 0.59 -22.79 11.36
N LEU A 300 1.78 -22.19 11.39
CA LEU A 300 2.04 -20.87 10.80
C LEU A 300 1.93 -20.92 9.27
N MET A 301 1.12 -20.03 8.71
CA MET A 301 0.88 -19.89 7.28
C MET A 301 1.79 -18.84 6.64
N GLN A 302 2.08 -19.03 5.37
CA GLN A 302 2.88 -18.11 4.56
C GLN A 302 2.00 -17.18 3.72
N ARG A 303 2.33 -15.89 3.73
CA ARG A 303 1.61 -14.86 2.97
C ARG A 303 2.05 -14.83 1.51
N GLY A 304 1.09 -14.74 0.60
CA GLY A 304 1.21 -14.36 -0.81
C GLY A 304 0.27 -15.19 -1.70
N GLN A 305 -0.03 -14.67 -2.90
CA GLN A 305 -0.94 -15.32 -3.87
C GLN A 305 -0.46 -16.73 -4.29
N GLU A 306 0.85 -16.95 -4.27
CA GLU A 306 1.47 -18.25 -4.57
C GLU A 306 1.58 -19.17 -3.34
N PHE A 307 1.31 -18.63 -2.14
CA PHE A 307 1.43 -19.28 -0.84
C PHE A 307 0.04 -19.53 -0.23
N ASP A 308 -0.12 -19.40 1.09
CA ASP A 308 -1.27 -19.94 1.83
C ASP A 308 -2.42 -18.92 1.97
N TYR A 309 -2.12 -17.62 2.06
CA TYR A 309 -3.13 -16.57 2.20
C TYR A 309 -2.67 -15.20 1.69
N VAL A 310 -3.64 -14.31 1.47
CA VAL A 310 -3.46 -12.87 1.21
C VAL A 310 -4.24 -12.05 2.23
N ILE A 311 -3.76 -10.86 2.57
CA ILE A 311 -4.41 -9.94 3.50
C ILE A 311 -4.54 -8.55 2.87
N ASP A 312 -5.71 -7.95 2.96
CA ASP A 312 -5.90 -6.52 2.72
C ASP A 312 -5.67 -5.77 4.04
N TYR A 313 -4.62 -4.96 4.09
CA TYR A 313 -4.22 -4.23 5.29
C TYR A 313 -5.17 -3.07 5.64
N ASN A 314 -5.85 -2.49 4.65
CA ASN A 314 -6.73 -1.34 4.84
C ASN A 314 -8.13 -1.78 5.28
N THR A 315 -8.64 -2.86 4.69
CA THR A 315 -9.91 -3.44 5.10
C THR A 315 -9.74 -4.45 6.24
N ALA A 316 -8.51 -4.82 6.59
CA ALA A 316 -8.20 -5.82 7.61
C ALA A 316 -8.88 -7.17 7.30
N GLU A 317 -8.82 -7.61 6.04
CA GLU A 317 -9.48 -8.81 5.54
C GLU A 317 -8.48 -9.88 5.10
N LEU A 318 -8.69 -11.11 5.56
CA LEU A 318 -7.82 -12.25 5.30
C LEU A 318 -8.50 -13.25 4.34
N THR A 319 -7.85 -13.60 3.22
CA THR A 319 -8.35 -14.58 2.25
C THR A 319 -7.32 -15.69 2.04
N PHE A 320 -7.73 -16.94 2.12
CA PHE A 320 -6.89 -18.12 1.92
C PHE A 320 -6.88 -18.54 0.45
N THR A 321 -5.76 -19.10 0.00
CA THR A 321 -5.66 -19.66 -1.35
C THR A 321 -6.21 -21.09 -1.37
N PRO A 322 -6.56 -21.63 -2.54
CA PRO A 322 -6.96 -23.03 -2.70
C PRO A 322 -6.00 -24.10 -2.17
N ARG A 323 -4.75 -23.72 -1.80
CA ARG A 323 -3.78 -24.63 -1.18
C ARG A 323 -4.25 -25.19 0.16
N HIS A 324 -5.12 -24.46 0.86
CA HIS A 324 -5.69 -24.88 2.14
C HIS A 324 -7.20 -24.74 2.12
N ILE A 325 -7.92 -25.87 2.05
CA ILE A 325 -9.38 -25.86 2.14
C ILE A 325 -9.79 -25.41 3.55
N ILE A 326 -10.30 -24.19 3.69
CA ILE A 326 -10.96 -23.76 4.92
C ILE A 326 -12.32 -24.45 5.10
N THR A 327 -12.55 -25.00 6.28
CA THR A 327 -13.75 -25.77 6.65
C THR A 327 -14.32 -25.25 7.97
N LYS A 328 -15.50 -25.73 8.37
CA LYS A 328 -16.08 -25.41 9.69
C LYS A 328 -15.21 -25.82 10.88
N ASP A 329 -14.25 -26.73 10.66
CA ASP A 329 -13.44 -27.37 11.71
C ASP A 329 -12.11 -26.67 11.93
N ILE A 330 -11.65 -25.88 10.96
CA ILE A 330 -10.38 -25.17 11.01
C ILE A 330 -10.48 -23.94 11.89
N ARG A 331 -9.46 -23.74 12.71
CA ARG A 331 -9.36 -22.56 13.59
C ARG A 331 -8.29 -21.65 13.06
N ILE A 332 -8.73 -20.46 12.67
CA ILE A 332 -7.89 -19.39 12.15
C ILE A 332 -7.50 -18.51 13.34
N VAL A 333 -6.21 -18.46 13.65
CA VAL A 333 -5.71 -17.49 14.62
C VAL A 333 -4.83 -16.48 13.91
N VAL A 334 -5.11 -15.21 14.12
CA VAL A 334 -4.36 -14.12 13.51
C VAL A 334 -3.86 -13.20 14.60
N GLU A 335 -2.54 -13.09 14.72
CA GLU A 335 -1.85 -12.17 15.62
C GLU A 335 -1.24 -11.05 14.77
N PHE A 336 -1.57 -9.80 15.04
CA PHE A 336 -1.14 -8.68 14.18
C PHE A 336 -1.07 -7.38 14.98
N GLN A 337 -0.44 -6.36 14.41
CA GLN A 337 -0.54 -4.99 14.92
C GLN A 337 -1.41 -4.15 14.02
N TYR A 338 -2.13 -3.21 14.61
CA TYR A 338 -2.94 -2.25 13.88
C TYR A 338 -2.64 -0.83 14.34
N SER A 339 -2.81 0.12 13.42
CA SER A 339 -2.70 1.54 13.72
C SER A 339 -3.86 1.96 14.63
N ASP A 340 -3.55 2.48 15.80
CA ASP A 340 -4.50 3.08 16.74
C ASP A 340 -3.93 4.43 17.14
N GLN A 341 -4.67 5.50 16.81
CA GLN A 341 -4.25 6.87 17.04
C GLN A 341 -5.07 7.53 18.15
N ASN A 342 -5.45 6.81 19.22
CA ASN A 342 -6.13 7.45 20.36
C ASN A 342 -5.17 8.22 21.28
N TYR A 343 -3.99 7.66 21.58
CA TYR A 343 -2.94 8.29 22.39
C TYR A 343 -1.57 8.13 21.74
N ALA A 344 -0.68 9.11 21.91
CA ALA A 344 0.74 8.88 21.66
C ALA A 344 1.28 7.84 22.66
N ARG A 345 1.99 6.82 22.17
CA ARG A 345 2.43 5.68 22.98
C ARG A 345 3.94 5.58 22.99
N SER A 346 4.57 5.96 24.10
CA SER A 346 6.02 5.82 24.26
C SER A 346 6.41 4.37 24.54
N VAL A 347 7.46 3.89 23.90
CA VAL A 347 8.09 2.58 24.08
C VAL A 347 9.55 2.79 24.43
N PHE A 348 10.00 2.14 25.50
CA PHE A 348 11.37 2.07 25.94
C PHE A 348 11.80 0.61 26.02
N VAL A 349 12.97 0.31 25.44
CA VAL A 349 13.59 -1.02 25.52
C VAL A 349 15.04 -0.88 25.95
N ALA A 350 15.51 -1.83 26.75
CA ALA A 350 16.93 -2.00 27.06
C ALA A 350 17.21 -3.49 27.22
N ASN A 351 18.09 -4.03 26.39
CA ASN A 351 18.48 -5.44 26.39
C ASN A 351 20.00 -5.54 26.53
N THR A 352 20.47 -6.43 27.39
CA THR A 352 21.89 -6.75 27.56
C THR A 352 22.02 -8.26 27.48
N GLU A 353 22.86 -8.74 26.57
CA GLU A 353 23.16 -10.15 26.39
C GLU A 353 24.68 -10.35 26.51
N TYR A 354 25.07 -11.39 27.24
CA TYR A 354 26.41 -11.92 27.29
C TYR A 354 26.41 -13.36 26.79
N GLN A 355 27.32 -13.68 25.87
CA GLN A 355 27.58 -15.02 25.38
C GLN A 355 29.04 -15.36 25.67
N GLY A 356 29.28 -16.44 26.43
CA GLY A 356 30.61 -16.96 26.71
C GLY A 356 30.67 -18.47 26.46
N GLU A 357 31.81 -19.12 26.70
CA GLU A 357 31.90 -20.58 26.48
C GLU A 357 31.03 -21.39 27.46
N LYS A 358 31.06 -21.04 28.75
CA LYS A 358 30.33 -21.77 29.81
C LYS A 358 29.05 -21.10 30.28
N LEU A 359 28.90 -19.80 30.06
CA LEU A 359 27.84 -18.98 30.64
C LEU A 359 27.27 -18.06 29.57
N ASP A 360 25.95 -18.07 29.42
CA ASP A 360 25.20 -16.99 28.79
C ASP A 360 24.35 -16.29 29.85
N PHE A 361 24.23 -14.98 29.72
CA PHE A 361 23.38 -14.15 30.59
C PHE A 361 22.58 -13.17 29.74
N TRP A 362 21.35 -12.87 30.15
CA TRP A 362 20.58 -11.78 29.56
C TRP A 362 19.76 -11.02 30.59
N LEU A 363 19.56 -9.73 30.31
CA LEU A 363 18.68 -8.82 31.02
C LEU A 363 17.92 -7.98 30.00
N ASN A 364 16.60 -8.05 30.04
CA ASN A 364 15.73 -7.31 29.13
C ASN A 364 14.72 -6.49 29.91
N ILE A 365 14.52 -5.26 29.48
CA ILE A 365 13.58 -4.29 30.04
C ILE A 365 12.73 -3.78 28.89
N PHE A 366 11.42 -3.84 29.05
CA PHE A 366 10.44 -3.32 28.11
C PHE A 366 9.44 -2.46 28.88
N SER A 367 9.13 -1.26 28.37
CA SER A 367 8.08 -0.41 28.91
C SER A 367 7.34 0.30 27.79
N GLU A 368 6.02 0.19 27.80
CA GLU A 368 5.10 0.84 26.87
C GLU A 368 4.05 1.61 27.67
N GLN A 369 3.78 2.86 27.30
CA GLN A 369 2.84 3.71 28.03
C GLN A 369 2.13 4.70 27.12
N ASP A 370 0.81 4.80 27.28
CA ASP A 370 0.00 5.83 26.64
C ASP A 370 0.17 7.18 27.36
N ALA A 371 0.40 8.24 26.59
CA ALA A 371 0.50 9.60 27.10
C ALA A 371 -0.90 10.14 27.44
N LYS A 372 -1.34 9.94 28.69
CA LYS A 372 -2.69 10.35 29.18
C LYS A 372 -3.09 11.81 28.95
N ASN A 373 -2.13 12.71 28.70
CA ASN A 373 -2.37 14.14 28.44
C ASN A 373 -2.14 14.55 26.97
N GLN A 374 -1.82 13.60 26.08
CA GLN A 374 -1.61 13.84 24.65
C GLN A 374 -2.48 12.86 23.85
N SER A 375 -3.78 13.12 23.85
CA SER A 375 -4.71 12.39 23.00
C SER A 375 -4.64 12.91 21.56
N LEU A 376 -4.77 11.99 20.60
CA LEU A 376 -4.61 12.28 19.17
C LEU A 376 -6.00 12.39 18.50
N GLN A 377 -6.65 11.26 18.22
CA GLN A 377 -7.99 11.23 17.61
C GLN A 377 -9.13 11.49 18.61
N GLN A 378 -8.97 11.06 19.87
CA GLN A 378 -10.01 11.19 20.89
C GLN A 378 -9.84 12.48 21.70
N LYS A 379 -10.77 13.44 21.58
CA LYS A 379 -10.81 14.61 22.48
C LYS A 379 -11.62 14.27 23.74
N LEU A 380 -11.01 14.52 24.89
CA LEU A 380 -11.61 14.29 26.21
C LEU A 380 -11.82 15.59 26.98
N SER A 381 -13.06 15.83 27.37
CA SER A 381 -13.45 16.89 28.29
C SER A 381 -12.98 16.61 29.73
N SER A 382 -12.93 17.65 30.56
CA SER A 382 -12.61 17.51 31.99
C SER A 382 -13.59 16.58 32.73
N LYS A 383 -14.87 16.57 32.32
CA LYS A 383 -15.91 15.67 32.88
C LYS A 383 -15.63 14.21 32.52
N GLU A 384 -15.29 13.93 31.27
CA GLU A 384 -14.92 12.59 30.82
C GLU A 384 -13.64 12.08 31.51
N LYS A 385 -12.61 12.92 31.68
CA LYS A 385 -11.40 12.55 32.44
C LYS A 385 -11.71 12.20 33.90
N LEU A 386 -12.58 12.98 34.55
CA LEU A 386 -13.02 12.68 35.92
C LEU A 386 -13.82 11.38 35.98
N PHE A 387 -14.69 11.14 35.00
CA PHE A 387 -15.42 9.88 34.86
C PHE A 387 -14.46 8.68 34.73
N LEU A 388 -13.49 8.74 33.81
CA LEU A 388 -12.47 7.69 33.65
C LEU A 388 -11.67 7.46 34.92
N SER A 389 -11.35 8.50 35.71
CA SER A 389 -10.60 8.34 36.96
C SER A 389 -11.34 7.55 38.05
N LYS A 390 -12.67 7.42 37.94
CA LYS A 390 -13.53 6.69 38.88
C LYS A 390 -13.82 5.25 38.44
N LEU A 391 -13.53 4.87 37.19
CA LEU A 391 -13.87 3.55 36.63
C LEU A 391 -12.96 2.41 37.12
N GLY A 392 -11.77 2.70 37.68
CA GLY A 392 -10.80 1.64 37.94
C GLY A 392 -10.42 0.92 36.65
N ASP A 393 -10.39 -0.40 36.75
CA ASP A 393 -10.09 -1.34 35.65
C ASP A 393 -11.35 -1.76 34.85
N SER A 394 -12.54 -1.28 35.21
CA SER A 394 -13.81 -1.61 34.53
C SER A 394 -14.02 -0.77 33.26
N ILE A 395 -13.07 -0.84 32.33
CA ILE A 395 -12.99 -0.02 31.12
C ILE A 395 -14.13 -0.27 30.12
N GLN A 396 -14.79 -1.43 30.19
CA GLN A 396 -15.96 -1.77 29.37
C GLN A 396 -17.16 -0.85 29.62
N TYR A 397 -17.20 -0.15 30.75
CA TYR A 397 -18.24 0.82 31.10
C TYR A 397 -17.85 2.27 30.78
N ALA A 398 -16.75 2.50 30.07
CA ALA A 398 -16.29 3.83 29.67
C ALA A 398 -17.13 4.45 28.53
N LEU A 399 -18.46 4.38 28.63
CA LEU A 399 -19.39 4.91 27.63
C LEU A 399 -19.66 6.39 27.88
N SER A 400 -19.64 7.20 26.83
CA SER A 400 -19.97 8.62 26.85
C SER A 400 -20.94 8.96 25.73
N ASN A 401 -21.71 10.03 25.93
CA ASN A 401 -22.59 10.59 24.91
C ASN A 401 -21.75 11.07 23.71
N SER A 402 -22.15 10.72 22.49
CA SER A 402 -21.45 11.11 21.25
C SER A 402 -22.03 12.37 20.59
N ILE A 403 -23.12 12.92 21.13
CA ILE A 403 -23.79 14.10 20.58
C ILE A 403 -22.92 15.34 20.76
N ASP A 404 -22.64 15.99 19.63
CA ASP A 404 -21.83 17.20 19.55
C ASP A 404 -22.61 18.28 18.78
N SER A 405 -22.62 19.49 19.30
CA SER A 405 -23.27 20.63 18.63
C SER A 405 -22.27 21.31 17.72
N ILE A 406 -22.63 21.38 16.45
CA ILE A 406 -21.82 21.91 15.37
C ILE A 406 -22.65 22.89 14.54
N GLY A 407 -22.00 23.78 13.78
CA GLY A 407 -22.69 24.54 12.74
C GLY A 407 -23.14 23.62 11.59
N PHE A 408 -23.95 24.17 10.68
CA PHE A 408 -24.29 23.46 9.44
C PHE A 408 -23.02 23.11 8.64
N MET A 409 -22.93 21.86 8.20
CA MET A 409 -21.86 21.38 7.35
C MET A 409 -22.44 20.45 6.28
N ASP A 410 -22.30 20.85 5.02
CA ASP A 410 -22.87 20.17 3.86
C ASP A 410 -22.21 18.82 3.52
N ASN A 411 -21.00 18.57 4.02
CA ASN A 411 -20.21 17.36 3.73
C ASN A 411 -20.28 16.28 4.82
N GLN A 412 -21.31 16.26 5.67
CA GLN A 412 -21.52 15.19 6.68
C GLN A 412 -22.99 15.03 7.06
N VAL A 413 -23.33 13.89 7.69
CA VAL A 413 -24.68 13.66 8.22
C VAL A 413 -24.92 14.53 9.46
N THR A 414 -25.91 15.40 9.38
CA THR A 414 -26.35 16.30 10.45
C THR A 414 -27.76 15.99 10.93
N TYR A 415 -28.03 16.35 12.18
CA TYR A 415 -29.29 16.12 12.88
C TYR A 415 -29.79 17.43 13.47
N LYS A 416 -31.11 17.54 13.61
CA LYS A 416 -31.77 18.49 14.51
C LYS A 416 -32.23 17.77 15.76
N MET A 417 -32.19 18.44 16.90
CA MET A 417 -32.72 17.91 18.16
C MET A 417 -34.18 18.35 18.29
N VAL A 418 -35.08 17.41 18.63
CA VAL A 418 -36.52 17.64 18.75
C VAL A 418 -37.03 16.99 20.03
N ASP A 419 -37.95 17.65 20.73
CA ASP A 419 -38.61 17.07 21.89
C ASP A 419 -39.74 16.13 21.45
N SER A 420 -39.86 14.97 22.08
CA SER A 420 -40.94 14.00 21.81
C SER A 420 -41.83 13.82 23.05
N LEU A 421 -43.09 13.42 22.87
CA LEU A 421 -44.03 13.20 23.97
C LEU A 421 -43.52 12.06 24.89
N GLY A 422 -42.87 12.43 26.00
CA GLY A 422 -42.37 11.52 27.03
C GLY A 422 -40.85 11.29 27.06
N ILE A 423 -40.08 11.81 26.08
CA ILE A 423 -38.60 11.75 26.07
C ILE A 423 -38.02 13.12 25.73
N ASP A 424 -37.11 13.57 26.59
CA ASP A 424 -36.62 14.95 26.75
C ASP A 424 -35.84 15.50 25.53
N SER A 425 -35.34 14.66 24.61
CA SER A 425 -34.70 15.09 23.35
C SER A 425 -34.38 13.90 22.44
N ILE A 426 -34.72 13.98 21.15
CA ILE A 426 -34.38 12.98 20.11
C ILE A 426 -33.66 13.63 18.92
N LEU A 427 -32.78 12.87 18.24
CA LEU A 427 -32.11 13.31 17.02
C LEU A 427 -32.94 12.93 15.79
N VAL A 428 -33.21 13.91 14.94
CA VAL A 428 -33.91 13.72 13.67
C VAL A 428 -33.00 14.23 12.55
N TYR A 429 -32.75 13.41 11.54
CA TYR A 429 -31.92 13.78 10.40
C TYR A 429 -32.42 15.08 9.72
N SER A 430 -31.50 15.99 9.39
CA SER A 430 -31.81 17.25 8.72
C SER A 430 -30.62 17.74 7.90
N VAL A 431 -30.92 18.30 6.72
CA VAL A 431 -29.98 19.01 5.84
C VAL A 431 -30.29 20.51 5.74
N ASN A 432 -31.24 21.01 6.53
CA ASN A 432 -31.60 22.43 6.49
C ASN A 432 -30.58 23.24 7.32
N PRO A 433 -29.88 24.22 6.72
CA PRO A 433 -28.89 25.06 7.41
C PRO A 433 -29.39 25.71 8.71
N ASP A 434 -30.69 26.00 8.81
CA ASP A 434 -31.28 26.70 9.96
C ASP A 434 -31.47 25.81 11.20
N SER A 435 -31.37 24.48 11.07
CA SER A 435 -31.71 23.54 12.16
C SER A 435 -30.78 22.33 12.31
N ALA A 436 -29.94 22.04 11.31
CA ALA A 436 -29.05 20.90 11.27
C ALA A 436 -27.73 21.16 12.03
N TYR A 437 -27.83 21.31 13.35
CA TYR A 437 -26.74 21.72 14.23
C TYR A 437 -26.12 20.61 15.09
N TYR A 438 -26.50 19.36 14.90
CA TYR A 438 -26.01 18.26 15.72
C TYR A 438 -25.35 17.17 14.88
N ARG A 439 -24.26 16.62 15.41
CA ARG A 439 -23.62 15.41 14.90
C ARG A 439 -23.63 14.38 16.02
N ALA A 440 -23.86 13.12 15.66
CA ALA A 440 -23.78 12.01 16.60
C ALA A 440 -23.14 10.79 15.94
N SER A 441 -22.41 10.01 16.73
CA SER A 441 -21.91 8.69 16.33
C SER A 441 -22.74 7.62 17.01
N PHE A 442 -23.29 6.68 16.24
CA PHE A 442 -24.16 5.63 16.76
C PHE A 442 -23.36 4.34 16.97
N MET A 443 -23.46 3.77 18.16
CA MET A 443 -22.88 2.48 18.50
C MET A 443 -23.99 1.43 18.53
N ASN A 444 -23.72 0.25 17.97
CA ASN A 444 -24.63 -0.89 18.06
C ASN A 444 -24.59 -1.46 19.49
N VAL A 445 -25.72 -1.43 20.18
CA VAL A 445 -25.90 -1.91 21.57
C VAL A 445 -26.58 -3.29 21.63
N GLY A 446 -26.87 -3.88 20.47
CA GLY A 446 -27.56 -5.16 20.30
C GLY A 446 -29.05 -4.99 20.03
N THR A 447 -29.65 -6.05 19.46
CA THR A 447 -31.03 -6.01 18.98
C THR A 447 -32.03 -5.67 20.09
N GLY A 448 -32.86 -4.64 19.88
CA GLY A 448 -33.88 -4.19 20.83
C GLY A 448 -33.34 -3.55 22.11
N LYS A 449 -32.07 -3.14 22.14
CA LYS A 449 -31.42 -2.51 23.31
C LYS A 449 -31.12 -1.02 23.12
N GLY A 450 -31.39 -0.46 21.94
CA GLY A 450 -31.12 0.94 21.59
C GLY A 450 -32.38 1.70 21.17
N ASN A 451 -32.26 3.03 21.07
CA ASN A 451 -33.39 3.89 20.68
C ASN A 451 -33.45 4.22 19.17
N TYR A 452 -32.45 3.79 18.40
CA TYR A 452 -32.32 4.12 16.97
C TYR A 452 -32.17 2.87 16.10
N ILE A 453 -32.69 2.93 14.88
CA ILE A 453 -32.47 1.97 13.80
C ILE A 453 -31.76 2.65 12.63
N PHE A 454 -31.07 1.86 11.81
CA PHE A 454 -30.56 2.35 10.53
C PHE A 454 -31.72 2.70 9.57
N ASP A 455 -31.65 3.87 8.90
CA ASP A 455 -32.66 4.34 7.93
C ASP A 455 -32.18 4.14 6.49
N ARG A 456 -31.11 4.83 6.08
CA ARG A 456 -30.60 4.83 4.70
C ARG A 456 -29.14 5.28 4.59
N TYR A 457 -28.56 5.04 3.41
CA TYR A 457 -27.28 5.62 2.97
C TYR A 457 -27.49 6.94 2.23
N THR A 458 -26.58 7.89 2.41
CA THR A 458 -26.47 9.14 1.64
C THR A 458 -25.05 9.24 1.05
N ALA A 459 -24.79 10.18 0.12
CA ALA A 459 -23.44 10.38 -0.44
C ALA A 459 -22.38 10.78 0.61
N VAL A 460 -22.82 11.25 1.79
CA VAL A 460 -21.98 11.78 2.88
C VAL A 460 -22.03 10.95 4.18
N GLY A 461 -22.85 9.89 4.28
CA GLY A 461 -22.86 8.98 5.44
C GLY A 461 -24.12 8.16 5.70
N LYS A 462 -24.11 7.41 6.81
CA LYS A 462 -25.25 6.61 7.33
C LYS A 462 -26.21 7.48 8.14
N VAL A 463 -27.50 7.34 7.87
CA VAL A 463 -28.56 8.02 8.62
C VAL A 463 -29.26 7.03 9.56
N TYR A 464 -29.44 7.45 10.80
CA TYR A 464 -30.15 6.70 11.84
C TYR A 464 -31.45 7.41 12.22
N LYS A 465 -32.49 6.62 12.47
CA LYS A 465 -33.83 7.09 12.81
C LYS A 465 -34.22 6.60 14.19
N TRP A 466 -34.73 7.51 15.00
CA TRP A 466 -35.27 7.19 16.32
C TRP A 466 -36.56 6.36 16.22
N VAL A 467 -36.72 5.39 17.11
CA VAL A 467 -37.92 4.55 17.22
C VAL A 467 -38.48 4.64 18.64
N ALA A 468 -39.78 4.87 18.75
CA ALA A 468 -40.45 5.00 20.04
C ALA A 468 -40.39 3.68 20.84
N PRO A 469 -40.07 3.74 22.15
CA PRO A 469 -40.09 2.56 23.00
C PRO A 469 -41.52 2.06 23.23
N ILE A 470 -41.70 0.75 23.34
CA ILE A 470 -42.99 0.11 23.66
C ILE A 470 -42.93 -0.33 25.12
N GLY A 471 -43.84 0.19 25.97
CA GLY A 471 -43.86 -0.13 27.40
C GLY A 471 -42.58 0.27 28.16
N GLY A 472 -41.86 1.29 27.68
CA GLY A 472 -40.58 1.72 28.24
C GLY A 472 -39.36 0.91 27.79
N GLN A 473 -39.54 -0.10 26.94
CA GLN A 473 -38.44 -0.89 26.37
C GLN A 473 -38.04 -0.35 24.99
N PRO A 474 -36.74 -0.07 24.75
CA PRO A 474 -36.24 0.35 23.45
C PRO A 474 -36.55 -0.69 22.35
N GLN A 475 -36.70 -0.24 21.11
CA GLN A 475 -37.05 -1.09 19.95
C GLN A 475 -35.98 -1.08 18.85
N GLY A 476 -34.95 -0.25 18.99
CA GLY A 476 -33.83 -0.15 18.06
C GLY A 476 -32.60 -0.91 18.53
N ASP A 477 -31.55 -0.78 17.73
CA ASP A 477 -30.30 -1.53 17.90
C ASP A 477 -29.11 -0.60 18.18
N PHE A 478 -29.31 0.72 18.06
CA PHE A 478 -28.27 1.73 18.12
C PHE A 478 -28.56 2.82 19.14
N GLU A 479 -27.49 3.40 19.70
CA GLU A 479 -27.54 4.53 20.63
C GLU A 479 -26.46 5.57 20.27
N PRO A 480 -26.72 6.89 20.36
CA PRO A 480 -25.72 7.96 20.18
C PRO A 480 -24.71 8.00 21.33
N SER A 481 -23.91 6.94 21.44
CA SER A 481 -22.87 6.76 22.45
C SER A 481 -21.58 6.32 21.79
N ARG A 482 -20.46 6.58 22.47
CA ARG A 482 -19.12 6.16 22.06
C ARG A 482 -18.37 5.55 23.24
N LEU A 483 -17.57 4.53 22.99
CA LEU A 483 -16.64 3.98 23.98
C LEU A 483 -15.39 4.86 24.04
N ILE A 484 -15.07 5.36 25.24
CA ILE A 484 -13.87 6.15 25.51
C ILE A 484 -12.72 5.22 25.87
N ILE A 485 -11.63 5.30 25.10
CA ILE A 485 -10.44 4.48 25.34
C ILE A 485 -9.61 5.08 26.49
N THR A 486 -9.25 4.25 27.48
CA THR A 486 -8.39 4.62 28.61
C THR A 486 -6.91 4.56 28.24
N PRO A 487 -6.06 5.42 28.84
CA PRO A 487 -4.60 5.35 28.66
C PRO A 487 -4.01 4.22 29.51
N LYS A 488 -3.27 3.30 28.89
CA LYS A 488 -2.72 2.08 29.52
C LYS A 488 -1.20 2.15 29.69
N ARG A 489 -0.66 1.35 30.61
CA ARG A 489 0.80 1.13 30.78
C ARG A 489 1.10 -0.37 30.88
N ASN A 490 2.16 -0.82 30.22
CA ASN A 490 2.65 -2.19 30.28
C ASN A 490 4.18 -2.19 30.38
N THR A 491 4.74 -2.77 31.43
CA THR A 491 6.19 -2.86 31.67
C THR A 491 6.54 -4.30 32.02
N MET A 492 7.66 -4.81 31.50
CA MET A 492 8.17 -6.13 31.84
C MET A 492 9.70 -6.08 31.97
N ILE A 493 10.23 -6.78 32.97
CA ILE A 493 11.67 -7.00 33.15
C ILE A 493 11.89 -8.51 33.20
N SER A 494 12.75 -9.04 32.34
CA SER A 494 13.15 -10.45 32.30
C SER A 494 14.67 -10.55 32.44
N SER A 495 15.16 -11.47 33.26
CA SER A 495 16.58 -11.78 33.35
C SER A 495 16.78 -13.28 33.47
N GLY A 496 17.79 -13.81 32.78
CA GLY A 496 18.08 -15.23 32.83
C GLY A 496 19.53 -15.56 32.58
N ILE A 497 19.88 -16.78 32.94
CA ILE A 497 21.22 -17.36 32.84
C ILE A 497 21.09 -18.73 32.20
N GLU A 498 21.98 -19.06 31.28
CA GLU A 498 22.26 -20.43 30.84
C GLU A 498 23.69 -20.80 31.22
N TYR A 499 23.85 -21.87 31.99
CA TYR A 499 25.15 -22.39 32.41
C TYR A 499 25.37 -23.80 31.84
N ARG A 500 26.48 -23.98 31.14
CA ARG A 500 26.96 -25.24 30.57
C ARG A 500 27.97 -25.87 31.54
N PHE A 501 27.51 -26.79 32.37
CA PHE A 501 28.34 -27.44 33.40
C PHE A 501 29.47 -28.26 32.77
N ASN A 502 29.18 -28.94 31.66
CA ASN A 502 30.08 -29.71 30.81
C ASN A 502 29.38 -30.01 29.48
N ASP A 503 30.01 -30.78 28.58
CA ASP A 503 29.45 -31.15 27.28
C ASP A 503 28.15 -31.98 27.35
N LYS A 504 27.76 -32.45 28.54
CA LYS A 504 26.56 -33.28 28.76
C LYS A 504 25.43 -32.49 29.40
N TRP A 505 25.71 -31.59 30.34
CA TRP A 505 24.70 -30.93 31.16
C TRP A 505 24.69 -29.42 30.97
N LYS A 506 23.50 -28.87 30.75
CA LYS A 506 23.25 -27.43 30.80
C LYS A 506 21.98 -27.14 31.61
N ALA A 507 21.98 -26.03 32.33
CA ALA A 507 20.79 -25.50 33.00
C ALA A 507 20.55 -24.06 32.58
N ARG A 508 19.29 -23.71 32.41
CA ARG A 508 18.81 -22.38 32.09
C ARG A 508 17.77 -21.97 33.11
N THR A 509 17.85 -20.78 33.67
CA THR A 509 16.82 -20.22 34.53
C THR A 509 16.53 -18.78 34.13
N GLU A 510 15.26 -18.40 34.13
CA GLU A 510 14.78 -17.05 33.82
C GLU A 510 13.75 -16.62 34.86
N ILE A 511 13.88 -15.41 35.36
CA ILE A 511 12.89 -14.74 36.21
C ILE A 511 12.35 -13.53 35.47
N SER A 512 11.06 -13.26 35.63
CA SER A 512 10.43 -12.07 35.05
C SER A 512 9.42 -11.44 35.99
N THR A 513 9.25 -10.13 35.88
CA THR A 513 8.17 -9.39 36.54
C THR A 513 7.47 -8.49 35.52
N SER A 514 6.15 -8.44 35.62
CA SER A 514 5.30 -7.58 34.80
C SER A 514 4.56 -6.56 35.66
N TYR A 515 4.32 -5.39 35.09
CA TYR A 515 3.48 -4.34 35.64
C TYR A 515 2.53 -3.83 34.56
N ARG A 516 1.23 -3.99 34.73
CA ARG A 516 0.22 -3.56 33.76
C ARG A 516 -0.89 -2.78 34.43
N ASP A 517 -1.13 -1.56 33.98
CA ASP A 517 -2.19 -0.66 34.45
C ASP A 517 -3.16 -0.41 33.29
N GLN A 518 -4.43 -0.79 33.45
CA GLN A 518 -5.48 -0.68 32.43
C GLN A 518 -6.06 0.74 32.32
N ASN A 519 -5.81 1.59 33.30
CA ASN A 519 -6.35 2.94 33.35
C ASN A 519 -5.48 3.87 34.21
N THR A 520 -4.51 4.50 33.58
CA THR A 520 -3.56 5.41 34.25
C THR A 520 -4.19 6.73 34.74
N PHE A 521 -5.49 6.97 34.50
CA PHE A 521 -6.26 8.03 35.17
C PHE A 521 -6.77 7.62 36.55
N SER A 522 -6.98 6.33 36.78
CA SER A 522 -7.52 5.81 38.04
C SER A 522 -6.42 5.56 39.07
N LYS A 523 -6.79 5.68 40.35
CA LYS A 523 -5.99 5.21 41.48
C LYS A 523 -6.59 3.97 42.18
N ILE A 524 -7.77 3.55 41.76
CA ILE A 524 -8.53 2.42 42.29
C ILE A 524 -8.03 1.13 41.61
N HIS A 525 -8.02 0.00 42.32
CA HIS A 525 -7.57 -1.32 41.86
C HIS A 525 -6.12 -1.32 41.36
N LYS A 526 -5.14 -1.14 42.27
CA LYS A 526 -3.71 -1.20 41.91
C LYS A 526 -2.99 -2.47 42.33
N ASP A 527 -3.61 -3.26 43.20
CA ASP A 527 -2.98 -4.42 43.84
C ASP A 527 -2.83 -5.62 42.87
N ASP A 528 -3.54 -5.59 41.75
CA ASP A 528 -3.53 -6.57 40.66
C ASP A 528 -2.61 -6.19 39.49
N ASN A 529 -1.92 -5.06 39.56
CA ASN A 529 -1.08 -4.59 38.46
C ASN A 529 0.25 -5.33 38.32
N ARG A 530 0.78 -5.99 39.36
CA ARG A 530 2.13 -6.57 39.36
C ARG A 530 2.10 -8.09 39.48
N GLY A 531 2.85 -8.76 38.61
CA GLY A 531 3.06 -10.21 38.65
C GLY A 531 4.52 -10.63 38.49
N TYR A 532 4.78 -11.91 38.76
CA TYR A 532 6.08 -12.57 38.72
C TYR A 532 6.00 -13.89 37.97
N SER A 533 7.10 -14.29 37.35
CA SER A 533 7.25 -15.61 36.77
C SER A 533 8.67 -16.13 36.89
N ASN A 534 8.80 -17.45 36.84
CA ASN A 534 10.08 -18.15 36.75
C ASN A 534 9.97 -19.29 35.74
N LYS A 535 11.04 -19.54 34.99
CA LYS A 535 11.20 -20.76 34.20
C LYS A 535 12.59 -21.34 34.43
N THR A 536 12.66 -22.64 34.73
CA THR A 536 13.91 -23.36 34.93
C THR A 536 13.92 -24.61 34.05
N TYR A 537 14.92 -24.71 33.19
CA TYR A 537 15.10 -25.76 32.19
C TYR A 537 16.46 -26.42 32.37
N ILE A 538 16.50 -27.73 32.59
CA ILE A 538 17.73 -28.51 32.75
C ILE A 538 17.75 -29.57 31.65
N GLU A 539 18.84 -29.66 30.90
CA GLU A 539 19.05 -30.65 29.84
C GLU A 539 20.33 -31.44 30.08
N GLY A 540 20.22 -32.76 29.98
CA GLY A 540 21.32 -33.71 30.01
C GLY A 540 21.36 -34.54 28.72
N ILE A 541 22.48 -34.57 28.01
CA ILE A 541 22.69 -35.38 26.79
C ILE A 541 23.82 -36.38 27.04
N HIS A 542 23.48 -37.67 27.00
CA HIS A 542 24.39 -38.78 27.20
C HIS A 542 24.55 -39.59 25.91
N LYS A 543 25.79 -39.77 25.43
CA LYS A 543 26.08 -40.69 24.31
C LYS A 543 25.98 -42.14 24.81
N LEU A 544 25.26 -42.99 24.09
CA LEU A 544 25.11 -44.40 24.44
C LEU A 544 26.17 -45.23 23.69
N GLY A 545 27.31 -45.45 24.35
CA GLY A 545 28.41 -46.33 23.93
C GLY A 545 29.80 -45.77 24.27
N LYS A 546 30.85 -46.59 24.11
CA LYS A 546 32.23 -46.26 24.51
C LYS A 546 33.06 -45.55 23.42
N ASP A 547 32.60 -45.56 22.17
CA ASP A 547 33.36 -45.06 21.02
C ASP A 547 32.88 -43.68 20.56
N SER A 548 33.75 -42.92 19.92
CA SER A 548 33.48 -41.57 19.40
C SER A 548 32.40 -41.54 18.30
N LEU A 549 32.11 -42.69 17.68
CA LEU A 549 31.18 -42.90 16.57
C LEU A 549 29.76 -43.36 16.97
N THR A 550 29.41 -43.36 18.26
CA THR A 550 28.09 -43.85 18.71
C THR A 550 26.94 -43.03 18.13
N THR A 551 26.04 -43.69 17.40
CA THR A 551 24.88 -43.06 16.75
C THR A 551 23.72 -42.79 17.69
N TRP A 552 23.69 -43.43 18.87
CA TRP A 552 22.64 -43.27 19.86
C TRP A 552 22.99 -42.25 20.94
N LYS A 553 22.05 -41.37 21.25
CA LYS A 553 22.09 -40.40 22.35
C LYS A 553 20.82 -40.54 23.18
N PHE A 554 20.97 -40.36 24.49
CA PHE A 554 19.87 -40.26 25.43
C PHE A 554 19.83 -38.83 25.97
N LYS A 555 18.71 -38.14 25.75
CA LYS A 555 18.48 -36.78 26.23
C LYS A 555 17.42 -36.81 27.32
N THR A 556 17.71 -36.15 28.43
CA THR A 556 16.77 -35.95 29.55
C THR A 556 16.55 -34.47 29.74
N VAL A 557 15.29 -34.07 29.92
CA VAL A 557 14.91 -32.67 30.13
C VAL A 557 13.99 -32.57 31.33
N VAL A 558 14.26 -31.60 32.20
CA VAL A 558 13.36 -31.14 33.27
C VAL A 558 13.05 -29.67 33.01
N ASP A 559 11.78 -29.32 32.84
CA ASP A 559 11.32 -27.94 32.65
C ASP A 559 10.24 -27.62 33.68
N PHE A 560 10.43 -26.53 34.41
CA PHE A 560 9.50 -26.04 35.42
C PHE A 560 9.21 -24.57 35.15
N GLU A 561 7.94 -24.21 35.13
CA GLU A 561 7.47 -22.85 34.90
C GLU A 561 6.44 -22.46 35.97
N TYR A 562 6.64 -21.29 36.57
CA TYR A 562 5.75 -20.67 37.53
C TYR A 562 5.31 -19.31 36.99
N THR A 563 4.02 -19.01 37.06
CA THR A 563 3.47 -17.68 36.75
C THR A 563 2.46 -17.29 37.82
N SER A 564 2.67 -16.17 38.51
CA SER A 564 1.72 -15.66 39.50
C SER A 564 0.40 -15.24 38.85
N LYS A 565 -0.69 -15.19 39.63
CA LYS A 565 -2.04 -14.76 39.21
C LYS A 565 -2.08 -13.49 38.35
N TYR A 566 -1.26 -12.49 38.67
CA TYR A 566 -1.28 -11.16 38.03
C TYR A 566 -0.16 -10.98 36.99
N PHE A 567 0.56 -12.05 36.62
CA PHE A 567 1.56 -11.97 35.56
C PHE A 567 0.88 -11.73 34.21
N GLN A 568 1.32 -10.69 33.50
CA GLN A 568 0.78 -10.29 32.20
C GLN A 568 1.89 -10.27 31.17
N GLU A 569 1.70 -11.01 30.08
CA GLU A 569 2.61 -11.02 28.94
C GLU A 569 2.48 -9.76 28.06
N VAL A 570 3.58 -9.40 27.39
CA VAL A 570 3.58 -8.32 26.37
C VAL A 570 2.97 -8.85 25.08
N GLU A 571 3.56 -9.92 24.56
CA GLU A 571 3.01 -10.79 23.52
C GLU A 571 3.17 -12.24 23.99
N ARG A 572 2.42 -13.15 23.36
CA ARG A 572 2.34 -14.57 23.76
C ARG A 572 3.72 -15.22 23.80
N TYR A 573 4.01 -15.96 24.87
CA TYR A 573 5.24 -16.76 25.02
C TYR A 573 5.02 -18.27 24.96
N ARG A 574 3.79 -18.75 25.22
CA ARG A 574 3.42 -20.16 25.08
C ARG A 574 2.99 -20.49 23.65
N SER A 575 2.91 -21.78 23.32
CA SER A 575 2.37 -22.24 22.02
C SER A 575 0.91 -21.78 21.83
N ILE A 576 0.47 -21.64 20.58
CA ILE A 576 -0.84 -21.02 20.29
C ILE A 576 -2.00 -21.90 20.75
N GLU A 577 -1.73 -23.20 20.82
CA GLU A 577 -2.64 -24.23 21.26
C GLU A 577 -2.51 -24.55 22.75
N PHE A 578 -1.62 -23.90 23.51
CA PHE A 578 -1.38 -24.26 24.93
C PHE A 578 -2.67 -24.34 25.75
N ASP A 579 -3.51 -23.30 25.71
CA ASP A 579 -4.75 -23.27 26.49
C ASP A 579 -5.76 -24.34 26.06
N ARG A 580 -5.74 -24.75 24.78
CA ARG A 580 -6.56 -25.86 24.28
C ARG A 580 -5.98 -27.20 24.72
N ASP A 581 -4.68 -27.38 24.57
CA ASP A 581 -3.97 -28.60 24.92
C ASP A 581 -4.14 -28.96 26.41
N TRP A 582 -4.58 -28.00 27.23
CA TRP A 582 -4.94 -28.15 28.64
C TRP A 582 -6.43 -27.93 28.95
N ASN A 583 -7.30 -27.70 27.96
CA ASN A 583 -8.74 -27.41 28.16
C ASN A 583 -9.07 -26.23 29.10
N VAL A 584 -8.19 -25.23 29.19
CA VAL A 584 -8.38 -24.03 30.03
C VAL A 584 -8.82 -22.80 29.25
N ARG A 585 -8.91 -22.89 27.91
CA ARG A 585 -9.31 -21.78 27.04
C ARG A 585 -10.72 -21.28 27.36
N GLY A 586 -10.86 -19.98 27.62
CA GLY A 586 -12.16 -19.34 27.88
C GLY A 586 -12.79 -19.74 29.23
N LYS A 587 -12.01 -20.34 30.13
CA LYS A 587 -12.42 -20.65 31.50
C LYS A 587 -11.99 -19.51 32.44
N ASN A 588 -12.82 -19.20 33.42
CA ASN A 588 -12.57 -18.12 34.38
C ASN A 588 -11.77 -18.61 35.62
N TYR A 589 -10.72 -19.42 35.39
CA TYR A 589 -9.86 -19.89 36.47
C TYR A 589 -8.98 -18.76 37.00
N THR A 590 -8.71 -18.77 38.31
CA THR A 590 -7.91 -17.72 38.96
C THR A 590 -6.85 -18.29 39.88
N GLY A 591 -5.70 -17.61 39.96
CA GLY A 591 -4.60 -18.00 40.84
C GLY A 591 -3.30 -18.21 40.08
N ASP A 592 -2.30 -18.68 40.82
CA ASP A 592 -0.97 -18.97 40.29
C ASP A 592 -1.00 -20.21 39.39
N GLN A 593 -0.14 -20.24 38.38
CA GLN A 593 0.00 -21.38 37.48
C GLN A 593 1.38 -22.03 37.60
N TYR A 594 1.37 -23.36 37.54
CA TYR A 594 2.57 -24.19 37.61
C TYR A 594 2.54 -25.18 36.45
N VAL A 595 3.58 -25.17 35.62
CA VAL A 595 3.78 -26.16 34.54
C VAL A 595 5.05 -26.92 34.85
N SER A 596 4.98 -28.25 34.87
CA SER A 596 6.15 -29.12 35.01
C SER A 596 6.21 -30.10 33.85
N LEU A 597 7.40 -30.34 33.31
CA LEU A 597 7.65 -31.28 32.23
C LEU A 597 8.91 -32.09 32.56
N LEU A 598 8.77 -33.41 32.49
CA LEU A 598 9.86 -34.37 32.48
C LEU A 598 9.86 -35.07 31.12
N SER A 599 10.97 -34.99 30.39
CA SER A 599 11.11 -35.58 29.05
C SER A 599 12.31 -36.52 28.97
N PHE A 600 12.11 -37.67 28.34
CA PHE A 600 13.12 -38.67 28.02
C PHE A 600 13.10 -38.95 26.52
N GLN A 601 14.20 -38.60 25.83
CA GLN A 601 14.33 -38.75 24.39
C GLN A 601 15.48 -39.69 24.04
N PHE A 602 15.17 -40.76 23.31
CA PHE A 602 16.15 -41.64 22.67
C PHE A 602 16.33 -41.20 21.22
N LEU A 603 17.53 -40.76 20.87
CA LEU A 603 17.88 -40.23 19.55
C LEU A 603 18.89 -41.16 18.87
N ASN A 604 18.62 -41.54 17.63
CA ASN A 604 19.57 -42.11 16.71
C ASN A 604 19.85 -41.13 15.57
N ILE A 605 21.12 -40.74 15.39
CA ILE A 605 21.53 -39.78 14.33
C ILE A 605 21.12 -40.23 12.92
N LYS A 606 21.04 -41.55 12.67
CA LYS A 606 20.67 -42.12 11.36
C LYS A 606 19.18 -42.40 11.21
N TYR A 607 18.50 -42.81 12.28
CA TYR A 607 17.15 -43.36 12.19
C TYR A 607 16.05 -42.48 12.79
N GLY A 608 16.33 -41.48 13.62
CA GLY A 608 15.32 -40.59 14.21
C GLY A 608 15.26 -40.64 15.74
N SER A 609 14.11 -40.34 16.34
CA SER A 609 13.96 -40.29 17.81
C SER A 609 12.61 -40.74 18.33
N ILE A 610 12.58 -41.23 19.57
CA ILE A 610 11.38 -41.43 20.36
C ILE A 610 11.52 -40.62 21.65
N GLU A 611 10.53 -39.81 21.97
CA GLU A 611 10.47 -38.97 23.16
C GLU A 611 9.19 -39.23 23.94
N LEU A 612 9.35 -39.48 25.24
CA LEU A 612 8.27 -39.63 26.21
C LEU A 612 8.28 -38.43 27.14
N GLN A 613 7.13 -37.78 27.30
CA GLN A 613 6.94 -36.63 28.15
C GLN A 613 5.87 -36.90 29.20
N ALA A 614 6.18 -36.59 30.46
CA ALA A 614 5.20 -36.47 31.55
C ALA A 614 5.09 -35.00 31.92
N GLN A 615 3.88 -34.46 31.85
CA GLN A 615 3.58 -33.06 32.10
C GLN A 615 2.52 -32.90 33.20
N ASN A 616 2.65 -31.86 34.00
CA ASN A 616 1.65 -31.44 34.97
C ASN A 616 1.36 -29.95 34.79
N PHE A 617 0.08 -29.57 34.89
CA PHE A 617 -0.36 -28.19 34.89
C PHE A 617 -1.37 -27.96 36.01
N ALA A 618 -1.08 -27.01 36.89
CA ALA A 618 -2.01 -26.53 37.90
C ALA A 618 -2.33 -25.06 37.65
N PHE A 619 -3.60 -24.69 37.77
CA PHE A 619 -4.06 -23.29 37.70
C PHE A 619 -4.89 -23.00 38.94
N GLY A 620 -4.29 -22.30 39.90
CA GLY A 620 -4.90 -21.97 41.18
C GLY A 620 -5.32 -23.22 41.95
N LYS A 621 -6.52 -23.16 42.54
CA LYS A 621 -7.19 -24.32 43.14
C LYS A 621 -8.24 -24.92 42.19
N ASP A 622 -8.46 -24.28 41.05
CA ASP A 622 -9.62 -24.51 40.18
C ASP A 622 -9.34 -25.62 39.15
N TYR A 623 -8.07 -25.86 38.82
CA TYR A 623 -7.68 -26.82 37.79
C TYR A 623 -6.37 -27.54 38.11
N LEU A 624 -6.37 -28.85 37.92
CA LEU A 624 -5.18 -29.71 37.91
C LEU A 624 -5.26 -30.69 36.74
N GLY A 625 -4.22 -30.73 35.89
CA GLY A 625 -4.11 -31.62 34.75
C GLY A 625 -2.78 -32.37 34.72
N ASN A 626 -2.84 -33.67 34.41
CA ASN A 626 -1.67 -34.51 34.16
C ASN A 626 -1.73 -35.00 32.72
N LYS A 627 -0.65 -34.80 31.96
CA LYS A 627 -0.60 -35.14 30.54
C LYS A 627 0.61 -35.99 30.22
N GLY A 628 0.38 -37.16 29.62
CA GLY A 628 1.41 -37.96 28.97
C GLY A 628 1.47 -37.60 27.49
N ARG A 629 2.67 -37.49 26.90
CA ARG A 629 2.85 -37.30 25.46
C ARG A 629 3.96 -38.21 24.92
N LEU A 630 3.72 -38.79 23.74
CA LEU A 630 4.65 -39.59 22.98
C LEU A 630 4.90 -38.87 21.65
N LEU A 631 6.17 -38.58 21.37
CA LEU A 631 6.64 -38.06 20.10
C LEU A 631 7.58 -39.10 19.47
N GLY A 632 7.37 -39.44 18.21
CA GLY A 632 8.20 -40.40 17.49
C GLY A 632 8.48 -39.91 16.08
N GLU A 633 9.72 -40.03 15.66
CA GLU A 633 10.21 -39.75 14.31
C GLU A 633 11.13 -40.90 13.92
N TRP A 634 10.80 -41.65 12.87
CA TRP A 634 11.59 -42.77 12.40
C TRP A 634 11.77 -42.73 10.89
N ASN A 635 13.01 -42.86 10.44
CA ASN A 635 13.44 -42.83 9.05
C ASN A 635 14.38 -43.99 8.77
N GLN A 636 13.92 -45.00 8.02
CA GLN A 636 14.75 -46.15 7.69
C GLN A 636 14.34 -46.79 6.36
N LYS A 637 15.30 -46.92 5.42
CA LYS A 637 15.09 -47.62 4.13
C LYS A 637 13.84 -47.14 3.36
N GLY A 638 13.61 -45.82 3.34
CA GLY A 638 12.46 -45.21 2.66
C GLY A 638 11.15 -45.23 3.45
N LEU A 639 11.09 -45.90 4.62
CA LEU A 639 10.00 -45.74 5.59
C LEU A 639 10.24 -44.45 6.37
N HIS A 640 9.24 -43.56 6.36
CA HIS A 640 9.09 -42.45 7.27
C HIS A 640 7.87 -42.70 8.15
N ALA A 641 8.02 -42.58 9.46
CA ALA A 641 6.92 -42.67 10.42
C ALA A 641 7.07 -41.56 11.46
N SER A 642 6.05 -40.72 11.58
CA SER A 642 5.93 -39.73 12.64
C SER A 642 4.67 -40.00 13.48
N VAL A 643 4.77 -39.75 14.79
CA VAL A 643 3.63 -39.86 15.72
C VAL A 643 3.73 -38.78 16.78
N ASP A 644 2.61 -38.11 17.05
CA ASP A 644 2.42 -37.18 18.15
C ASP A 644 1.12 -37.55 18.87
N ALA A 645 1.24 -38.25 19.99
CA ALA A 645 0.10 -38.72 20.77
C ALA A 645 0.14 -38.12 22.18
N SER A 646 -1.01 -37.69 22.70
CA SER A 646 -1.13 -37.19 24.06
C SER A 646 -2.41 -37.65 24.74
N TYR A 647 -2.31 -37.86 26.05
CA TYR A 647 -3.43 -38.16 26.94
C TYR A 647 -3.38 -37.21 28.13
N LEU A 648 -4.42 -36.40 28.29
CA LEU A 648 -4.62 -35.51 29.41
C LEU A 648 -5.78 -36.03 30.26
N ASP A 649 -5.50 -36.20 31.55
CA ASP A 649 -6.51 -36.34 32.59
C ASP A 649 -6.51 -35.06 33.42
N SER A 650 -7.66 -34.39 33.53
CA SER A 650 -7.76 -33.15 34.28
C SER A 650 -9.01 -33.07 35.14
N LYS A 651 -8.88 -32.34 36.24
CA LYS A 651 -9.91 -32.13 37.25
C LYS A 651 -10.08 -30.64 37.50
N SER A 652 -11.32 -30.20 37.42
CA SER A 652 -11.82 -28.88 37.85
C SER A 652 -13.17 -29.09 38.55
N ASP A 653 -14.15 -28.20 38.35
CA ASP A 653 -15.57 -28.47 38.62
C ASP A 653 -16.08 -29.73 37.89
N LEU A 654 -15.39 -30.12 36.81
CA LEU A 654 -15.69 -31.29 35.98
C LEU A 654 -14.47 -32.21 35.90
N GLN A 655 -14.72 -33.50 35.68
CA GLN A 655 -13.68 -34.43 35.25
C GLN A 655 -13.56 -34.40 33.73
N ASN A 656 -12.34 -34.30 33.23
CA ASN A 656 -12.06 -34.25 31.80
C ASN A 656 -10.98 -35.25 31.40
N SER A 657 -11.26 -35.99 30.32
CA SER A 657 -10.32 -36.91 29.67
C SER A 657 -10.18 -36.50 28.21
N TYR A 658 -8.95 -36.21 27.80
CA TYR A 658 -8.65 -35.67 26.48
C TYR A 658 -7.53 -36.49 25.82
N VAL A 659 -7.90 -37.25 24.80
CA VAL A 659 -6.98 -38.08 24.00
C VAL A 659 -6.79 -37.42 22.64
N ARG A 660 -5.54 -37.33 22.20
CA ARG A 660 -5.20 -36.84 20.86
C ARG A 660 -4.09 -37.69 20.28
N HIS A 661 -4.15 -37.93 18.98
CA HIS A 661 -2.98 -38.42 18.26
C HIS A 661 -2.99 -37.96 16.82
N LYS A 662 -1.80 -37.78 16.28
CA LYS A 662 -1.55 -37.54 14.87
C LYS A 662 -0.43 -38.47 14.42
N SER A 663 -0.60 -39.16 13.30
CA SER A 663 0.46 -39.96 12.72
C SER A 663 0.57 -39.76 11.21
N ASP A 664 1.79 -39.87 10.68
CA ASP A 664 2.08 -39.97 9.24
C ASP A 664 3.04 -41.14 9.04
N ILE A 665 2.58 -42.17 8.36
CA ILE A 665 3.39 -43.34 7.99
C ILE A 665 3.42 -43.42 6.48
N ASN A 666 4.61 -43.30 5.89
CA ASN A 666 4.77 -43.43 4.46
C ASN A 666 5.99 -44.27 4.08
N GLN A 667 5.84 -45.02 3.00
CA GLN A 667 6.89 -45.85 2.43
C GLN A 667 7.20 -45.36 1.03
N THR A 668 8.47 -45.03 0.81
CA THR A 668 9.01 -44.73 -0.51
C THR A 668 9.57 -46.01 -1.13
N ILE A 669 9.06 -46.40 -2.30
CA ILE A 669 9.47 -47.56 -3.09
C ILE A 669 9.86 -47.07 -4.48
N GLY A 670 11.16 -46.80 -4.68
CA GLY A 670 11.67 -46.24 -5.93
C GLY A 670 11.03 -44.87 -6.25
N PRO A 671 10.32 -44.73 -7.39
CA PRO A 671 9.67 -43.47 -7.77
C PRO A 671 8.34 -43.20 -7.07
N ILE A 672 7.80 -44.15 -6.30
CA ILE A 672 6.46 -44.08 -5.72
C ILE A 672 6.54 -43.91 -4.19
N LYS A 673 5.63 -43.11 -3.63
CA LYS A 673 5.40 -42.92 -2.20
C LYS A 673 3.94 -43.26 -1.89
N ILE A 674 3.73 -44.15 -0.92
CA ILE A 674 2.41 -44.49 -0.39
C ILE A 674 2.41 -44.07 1.06
N GLY A 675 1.38 -43.35 1.50
CA GLY A 675 1.27 -42.94 2.89
C GLY A 675 -0.14 -42.97 3.45
N PHE A 676 -0.18 -43.05 4.76
CA PHE A 676 -1.37 -42.98 5.59
C PHE A 676 -1.12 -41.94 6.68
N GLU A 677 -2.02 -40.97 6.76
CA GLU A 677 -2.05 -39.96 7.81
C GLU A 677 -3.35 -40.11 8.59
N ASP A 678 -3.29 -39.93 9.90
CA ASP A 678 -4.48 -39.75 10.72
C ASP A 678 -4.31 -38.63 11.74
N ASP A 679 -5.43 -38.04 12.13
CA ASP A 679 -5.54 -37.01 13.15
C ASP A 679 -6.82 -37.30 13.94
N HIS A 680 -6.70 -37.48 15.24
CA HIS A 680 -7.77 -37.91 16.12
C HIS A 680 -7.79 -37.08 17.38
N GLU A 681 -9.01 -36.71 17.79
CA GLU A 681 -9.22 -35.97 19.02
C GLU A 681 -10.50 -36.43 19.70
N ARG A 682 -10.41 -36.76 20.99
CA ARG A 682 -11.54 -37.15 21.81
C ARG A 682 -11.49 -36.40 23.13
N ASN A 683 -12.40 -35.46 23.32
CA ASN A 683 -12.48 -34.59 24.49
C ASN A 683 -13.79 -34.79 25.24
N VAL A 684 -13.71 -35.39 26.42
CA VAL A 684 -14.87 -35.83 27.18
C VAL A 684 -14.94 -35.08 28.51
N PHE A 685 -16.03 -34.35 28.74
CA PHE A 685 -16.34 -33.68 30.00
C PHE A 685 -17.49 -34.41 30.69
N LYS A 686 -17.27 -34.81 31.95
CA LYS A 686 -18.25 -35.53 32.76
C LYS A 686 -18.71 -34.70 33.95
N GLU A 687 -20.01 -34.70 34.16
CA GLU A 687 -20.67 -34.22 35.37
C GLU A 687 -21.42 -35.40 36.00
N ASN A 688 -20.85 -35.96 37.08
CA ASN A 688 -21.24 -37.25 37.64
C ASN A 688 -21.17 -38.40 36.62
N THR A 689 -22.32 -38.89 36.13
CA THR A 689 -22.44 -39.99 35.16
C THR A 689 -22.79 -39.53 33.75
N LEU A 690 -23.21 -38.27 33.58
CA LEU A 690 -23.62 -37.72 32.29
C LEU A 690 -22.46 -37.02 31.59
N LEU A 691 -22.50 -37.05 30.26
CA LEU A 691 -21.62 -36.27 29.41
C LEU A 691 -22.19 -34.86 29.27
N ARG A 692 -21.33 -33.84 29.23
CA ARG A 692 -21.77 -32.52 28.79
C ARG A 692 -21.87 -32.43 27.28
N LEU A 693 -22.78 -31.58 26.81
CA LEU A 693 -23.03 -31.28 25.38
C LEU A 693 -21.79 -30.74 24.64
N ASP A 694 -20.84 -30.11 25.34
CA ASP A 694 -19.57 -29.65 24.78
C ASP A 694 -18.50 -30.75 24.67
N SER A 695 -18.80 -31.99 25.06
CA SER A 695 -17.96 -33.16 24.75
C SER A 695 -18.04 -33.51 23.26
N TYR A 696 -16.91 -33.88 22.67
CA TYR A 696 -16.83 -34.23 21.26
C TYR A 696 -15.74 -35.26 20.98
N GLN A 697 -15.83 -35.87 19.81
CA GLN A 697 -14.76 -36.66 19.21
C GLN A 697 -14.73 -36.39 17.71
N TRP A 698 -13.55 -36.40 17.11
CA TRP A 698 -13.43 -36.45 15.66
C TRP A 698 -12.23 -37.29 15.26
N TYR A 699 -12.34 -37.92 14.09
CA TYR A 699 -11.30 -38.75 13.50
C TYR A 699 -11.19 -38.40 12.02
N ASP A 700 -10.04 -37.89 11.59
CA ASP A 700 -9.71 -37.55 10.22
C ASP A 700 -8.58 -38.47 9.76
N TRP A 701 -8.79 -39.21 8.68
CA TRP A 701 -7.76 -40.08 8.12
C TRP A 701 -7.62 -39.81 6.63
N LYS A 702 -6.39 -39.91 6.12
CA LYS A 702 -6.02 -39.63 4.74
C LYS A 702 -5.08 -40.70 4.23
N VAL A 703 -5.44 -41.35 3.12
CA VAL A 703 -4.52 -42.16 2.33
C VAL A 703 -4.04 -41.36 1.15
N TYR A 704 -2.76 -41.47 0.81
CA TYR A 704 -2.20 -40.82 -0.35
C TYR A 704 -1.22 -41.70 -1.12
N PHE A 705 -1.20 -41.48 -2.43
CA PHE A 705 -0.33 -42.14 -3.39
C PHE A 705 0.33 -41.06 -4.25
N GLY A 706 1.65 -41.04 -4.31
CA GLY A 706 2.37 -39.99 -5.02
C GLY A 706 3.76 -40.38 -5.50
N SER A 707 4.46 -39.40 -6.04
CA SER A 707 5.87 -39.48 -6.42
C SER A 707 6.79 -39.41 -5.21
N SER A 708 7.98 -40.00 -5.29
CA SER A 708 9.03 -39.77 -4.30
C SER A 708 9.59 -38.34 -4.38
N ASP A 709 10.05 -37.82 -3.24
CA ASP A 709 10.56 -36.44 -3.13
C ASP A 709 11.80 -36.17 -4.02
N SER A 710 12.46 -37.23 -4.50
CA SER A 710 13.60 -37.18 -5.42
C SER A 710 13.24 -36.89 -6.88
N LEU A 711 11.98 -37.07 -7.26
CA LEU A 711 11.53 -36.84 -8.63
C LEU A 711 11.30 -35.35 -8.88
N ILE A 712 11.80 -34.86 -10.02
CA ILE A 712 11.57 -33.49 -10.47
C ILE A 712 10.08 -33.25 -10.74
N ASN A 713 9.41 -34.23 -11.34
CA ASN A 713 7.97 -34.20 -11.56
C ASN A 713 7.29 -34.82 -10.35
N GLN A 714 6.39 -34.07 -9.74
CA GLN A 714 5.69 -34.51 -8.54
C GLN A 714 4.22 -34.75 -8.85
N PHE A 715 3.65 -35.77 -8.24
CA PHE A 715 2.20 -35.96 -8.25
C PHE A 715 1.76 -36.57 -6.94
N GLN A 716 0.53 -36.28 -6.53
CA GLN A 716 -0.08 -36.89 -5.35
C GLN A 716 -1.59 -36.97 -5.56
N LEU A 717 -2.15 -38.14 -5.33
CA LEU A 717 -3.58 -38.38 -5.21
C LEU A 717 -3.87 -38.70 -3.75
N PHE A 718 -4.94 -38.14 -3.19
CA PHE A 718 -5.35 -38.46 -1.82
C PHE A 718 -6.86 -38.58 -1.69
N TYR A 719 -7.26 -39.41 -0.73
CA TYR A 719 -8.62 -39.55 -0.26
C TYR A 719 -8.60 -39.40 1.26
N SER A 720 -9.49 -38.57 1.81
CA SER A 720 -9.65 -38.44 3.25
C SER A 720 -11.11 -38.46 3.67
N GLU A 721 -11.35 -38.97 4.87
CA GLU A 721 -12.64 -38.86 5.54
C GLU A 721 -12.45 -38.33 6.95
N ARG A 722 -13.38 -37.46 7.34
CA ARG A 722 -13.50 -36.94 8.69
C ARG A 722 -14.85 -37.31 9.26
N TYR A 723 -14.84 -37.89 10.44
CA TYR A 723 -16.02 -38.23 11.23
C TYR A 723 -16.07 -37.30 12.44
N ASP A 724 -17.21 -36.65 12.68
CA ASP A 724 -17.44 -35.82 13.86
C ASP A 724 -18.54 -36.43 14.72
N TRP A 725 -18.26 -36.66 16.01
CA TRP A 725 -19.23 -37.06 17.02
C TRP A 725 -19.46 -35.93 18.04
N ARG A 726 -20.73 -35.77 18.45
CA ARG A 726 -21.19 -34.79 19.44
C ARG A 726 -21.95 -35.50 20.56
N SER A 727 -21.98 -34.89 21.74
CA SER A 727 -22.68 -35.50 22.87
C SER A 727 -24.19 -35.28 22.83
N ASP A 728 -24.94 -36.36 23.06
CA ASP A 728 -26.39 -36.34 23.34
C ASP A 728 -26.69 -36.26 24.85
N SER A 729 -25.69 -35.95 25.68
CA SER A 729 -25.64 -36.02 27.15
C SER A 729 -25.38 -37.40 27.77
N THR A 730 -25.51 -38.49 27.01
CA THR A 730 -25.30 -39.86 27.51
C THR A 730 -24.11 -40.56 26.84
N ARG A 731 -23.92 -40.32 25.54
CA ARG A 731 -22.84 -40.85 24.71
C ARG A 731 -22.41 -39.82 23.67
N LEU A 732 -21.37 -40.16 22.91
CA LEU A 732 -20.99 -39.43 21.71
C LEU A 732 -21.66 -40.12 20.51
N GLU A 733 -22.47 -39.37 19.77
CA GLU A 733 -23.19 -39.82 18.59
C GLU A 733 -22.67 -39.12 17.33
N GLU A 734 -22.65 -39.83 16.21
CA GLU A 734 -22.12 -39.31 14.95
C GLU A 734 -23.02 -38.17 14.44
N ALA A 735 -22.43 -36.99 14.25
CA ALA A 735 -23.13 -35.79 13.87
C ALA A 735 -22.89 -35.41 12.40
N ALA A 736 -21.68 -35.61 11.89
CA ALA A 736 -21.33 -35.28 10.51
C ALA A 736 -20.22 -36.18 9.95
N ILE A 737 -20.21 -36.33 8.61
CA ILE A 737 -19.13 -36.97 7.87
C ILE A 737 -18.71 -36.04 6.73
N ALA A 738 -17.41 -35.81 6.57
CA ALA A 738 -16.86 -35.15 5.42
C ALA A 738 -15.94 -36.07 4.61
N ARG A 739 -16.05 -36.04 3.29
CA ARG A 739 -15.20 -36.80 2.38
C ARG A 739 -14.48 -35.86 1.44
N THR A 740 -13.18 -36.04 1.27
CA THR A 740 -12.34 -35.21 0.41
C THR A 740 -11.56 -36.10 -0.54
N ILE A 741 -11.58 -35.75 -1.82
CA ILE A 741 -10.69 -36.32 -2.83
C ILE A 741 -9.89 -35.18 -3.45
N GLY A 742 -8.59 -35.39 -3.64
CA GLY A 742 -7.75 -34.37 -4.25
C GLY A 742 -6.56 -34.91 -5.00
N ALA A 743 -6.02 -34.06 -5.87
CA ALA A 743 -4.91 -34.36 -6.75
C ALA A 743 -3.99 -33.14 -6.87
N ASN A 744 -2.69 -33.37 -6.75
CA ASN A 744 -1.63 -32.42 -7.06
C ASN A 744 -0.76 -32.98 -8.17
N PHE A 745 -0.37 -32.15 -9.13
CA PHE A 745 0.49 -32.54 -10.25
C PHE A 745 1.40 -31.39 -10.68
N ASP A 746 2.70 -31.60 -10.53
CA ASP A 746 3.76 -30.68 -10.93
C ASP A 746 4.64 -31.33 -12.01
N TRP A 747 4.59 -30.81 -13.22
CA TRP A 747 5.47 -31.18 -14.33
C TRP A 747 6.54 -30.10 -14.52
N LEU A 748 7.74 -30.38 -14.02
CA LEU A 748 8.88 -29.45 -13.96
C LEU A 748 10.09 -29.93 -14.78
N SER A 749 10.04 -31.14 -15.35
CA SER A 749 11.18 -31.75 -16.04
C SER A 749 11.55 -31.08 -17.37
N SER A 750 10.65 -30.27 -17.95
CA SER A 750 10.91 -29.55 -19.19
C SER A 750 11.30 -28.10 -18.91
N GLN A 751 12.42 -27.66 -19.47
CA GLN A 751 12.84 -26.25 -19.44
C GLN A 751 11.89 -25.34 -20.25
N ASN A 752 11.11 -25.94 -21.15
CA ASN A 752 10.20 -25.24 -22.06
C ASN A 752 8.75 -25.30 -21.60
N SER A 753 8.38 -26.18 -20.65
CA SER A 753 6.99 -26.41 -20.26
C SER A 753 6.91 -26.74 -18.79
N ILE A 754 6.28 -25.87 -18.02
CA ILE A 754 6.09 -25.99 -16.58
C ILE A 754 4.59 -25.99 -16.32
N LEU A 755 4.07 -27.03 -15.68
CA LEU A 755 2.66 -27.14 -15.27
C LEU A 755 2.61 -27.45 -13.78
N LYS A 756 1.79 -26.73 -13.02
CA LYS A 756 1.43 -27.06 -11.65
C LYS A 756 -0.09 -27.05 -11.54
N THR A 757 -0.66 -28.10 -10.98
CA THR A 757 -2.11 -28.27 -10.89
C THR A 757 -2.48 -28.81 -9.52
N MET A 758 -3.54 -28.25 -8.96
CA MET A 758 -4.15 -28.71 -7.72
C MET A 758 -5.66 -28.74 -7.90
N VAL A 759 -6.30 -29.83 -7.51
CA VAL A 759 -7.76 -29.96 -7.52
C VAL A 759 -8.18 -30.67 -6.25
N SER A 760 -9.25 -30.20 -5.62
CA SER A 760 -9.85 -30.86 -4.47
C SER A 760 -11.36 -30.72 -4.48
N TYR A 761 -12.05 -31.82 -4.20
CA TYR A 761 -13.49 -31.85 -4.01
C TYR A 761 -13.80 -32.40 -2.63
N ARG A 762 -14.60 -31.66 -1.87
CA ARG A 762 -15.03 -32.01 -0.52
C ARG A 762 -16.55 -32.01 -0.43
N LYS A 763 -17.11 -33.03 0.20
CA LYS A 763 -18.54 -33.14 0.52
C LYS A 763 -18.73 -33.30 2.02
N LEU A 764 -19.55 -32.44 2.62
CA LEU A 764 -19.99 -32.50 4.02
C LEU A 764 -21.43 -33.01 4.09
N ASP A 765 -21.64 -34.15 4.73
CA ASP A 765 -22.95 -34.73 5.03
C ASP A 765 -23.26 -34.54 6.54
N ILE A 766 -24.45 -34.01 6.85
CA ILE A 766 -24.94 -33.89 8.23
C ILE A 766 -25.83 -35.10 8.56
N LYS A 767 -25.45 -35.87 9.58
CA LYS A 767 -26.18 -37.09 9.99
C LYS A 767 -27.26 -36.81 11.01
N THR A 768 -26.94 -35.96 12.00
CA THR A 768 -27.84 -35.68 13.12
C THR A 768 -27.97 -34.15 13.30
N PRO A 769 -28.93 -33.51 12.60
CA PRO A 769 -29.09 -32.04 12.61
C PRO A 769 -29.38 -31.42 13.97
N THR A 770 -29.91 -32.21 14.91
CA THR A 770 -30.18 -31.77 16.30
C THR A 770 -28.90 -31.60 17.12
N LEU A 771 -27.79 -32.24 16.74
CA LEU A 771 -26.51 -32.20 17.45
C LEU A 771 -25.51 -31.21 16.82
N ILE A 772 -25.74 -30.79 15.56
CA ILE A 772 -24.87 -29.85 14.86
C ILE A 772 -25.68 -28.89 13.98
N ASN A 773 -25.58 -27.60 14.27
CA ASN A 773 -26.24 -26.54 13.49
C ASN A 773 -25.39 -26.17 12.27
N GLN A 774 -25.37 -27.04 11.26
CA GLN A 774 -24.65 -26.87 10.01
C GLN A 774 -25.50 -27.39 8.85
N GLN A 775 -25.29 -26.85 7.65
CA GLN A 775 -25.94 -27.34 6.43
C GLN A 775 -24.98 -28.25 5.65
N PRO A 776 -25.50 -29.27 4.95
CA PRO A 776 -24.70 -30.06 4.01
C PRO A 776 -24.10 -29.15 2.93
N GLU A 777 -22.87 -29.45 2.52
CA GLU A 777 -22.15 -28.57 1.62
C GLU A 777 -21.17 -29.32 0.71
N ASN A 778 -21.03 -28.85 -0.53
CA ASN A 778 -20.04 -29.32 -1.49
C ASN A 778 -19.08 -28.18 -1.82
N THR A 779 -17.78 -28.41 -1.65
CA THR A 779 -16.73 -27.45 -1.97
C THR A 779 -15.83 -28.03 -3.06
N PHE A 780 -15.65 -27.28 -4.16
CA PHE A 780 -14.69 -27.59 -5.20
C PHE A 780 -13.67 -26.47 -5.28
N LEU A 781 -12.39 -26.80 -5.10
CA LEU A 781 -11.28 -25.87 -5.31
C LEU A 781 -10.38 -26.41 -6.41
N GLY A 782 -9.85 -25.51 -7.23
CA GLY A 782 -8.95 -25.88 -8.31
C GLY A 782 -7.99 -24.76 -8.67
N ARG A 783 -6.76 -25.11 -9.00
CA ARG A 783 -5.72 -24.19 -9.46
C ARG A 783 -4.87 -24.84 -10.55
N VAL A 784 -4.60 -24.11 -11.62
CA VAL A 784 -3.75 -24.52 -12.74
C VAL A 784 -2.81 -23.38 -13.11
N ASP A 785 -1.51 -23.62 -12.96
CA ASP A 785 -0.42 -22.72 -13.34
C ASP A 785 0.39 -23.36 -14.47
N TYR A 786 0.35 -22.78 -15.66
CA TYR A 786 1.04 -23.33 -16.83
C TYR A 786 1.87 -22.27 -17.55
N SER A 787 3.10 -22.61 -17.89
CA SER A 787 4.05 -21.76 -18.62
C SER A 787 4.75 -22.57 -19.71
N LEU A 788 4.63 -22.12 -20.96
CA LEU A 788 5.18 -22.75 -22.16
C LEU A 788 6.05 -21.76 -22.96
N ASN A 789 7.25 -22.19 -23.32
CA ASN A 789 8.26 -21.47 -24.08
C ASN A 789 8.77 -22.35 -25.23
N LEU A 790 8.25 -22.16 -26.45
CA LEU A 790 8.67 -22.95 -27.61
C LEU A 790 9.56 -22.13 -28.56
N TRP A 791 10.42 -22.85 -29.30
CA TRP A 791 11.26 -22.33 -30.39
C TRP A 791 12.06 -21.06 -30.04
N LYS A 792 12.91 -21.14 -29.01
CA LYS A 792 13.70 -20.00 -28.51
C LYS A 792 12.83 -18.80 -28.10
N LYS A 793 11.72 -19.09 -27.40
CA LYS A 793 10.72 -18.10 -26.95
C LYS A 793 10.05 -17.36 -28.12
N ALA A 794 9.93 -17.98 -29.29
CA ALA A 794 9.10 -17.46 -30.36
C ALA A 794 7.62 -17.59 -30.00
N LEU A 795 7.24 -18.69 -29.34
CA LEU A 795 5.95 -18.81 -28.66
C LEU A 795 6.17 -18.75 -27.16
N ASN A 796 5.53 -17.80 -26.49
CA ASN A 796 5.42 -17.75 -25.04
C ASN A 796 3.94 -17.82 -24.68
N PHE A 797 3.57 -18.74 -23.80
CA PHE A 797 2.21 -18.91 -23.32
C PHE A 797 2.22 -19.10 -21.81
N THR A 798 1.39 -18.34 -21.12
CA THR A 798 1.18 -18.47 -19.67
C THR A 798 -0.31 -18.54 -19.39
N LEU A 799 -0.71 -19.43 -18.49
CA LEU A 799 -2.09 -19.64 -18.07
C LEU A 799 -2.10 -19.81 -16.55
N PHE A 800 -2.92 -19.02 -15.88
CA PHE A 800 -3.29 -19.14 -14.48
C PHE A 800 -4.80 -19.30 -14.44
N TYR A 801 -5.30 -20.33 -13.80
CA TYR A 801 -6.73 -20.56 -13.64
C TYR A 801 -7.03 -21.04 -12.22
N GLU A 802 -7.93 -20.35 -11.53
CA GLU A 802 -8.28 -20.63 -10.14
C GLU A 802 -9.80 -20.60 -9.95
N ILE A 803 -10.32 -21.60 -9.24
CA ILE A 803 -11.72 -21.66 -8.81
C ILE A 803 -11.74 -21.79 -7.30
N GLY A 804 -12.62 -21.03 -6.67
CA GLY A 804 -12.82 -21.09 -5.23
C GLY A 804 -14.21 -20.62 -4.81
N SER A 805 -14.43 -20.62 -3.51
CA SER A 805 -15.65 -20.14 -2.88
C SER A 805 -15.30 -19.29 -1.67
N GLY A 806 -16.10 -18.27 -1.39
CA GLY A 806 -15.79 -17.30 -0.35
C GLY A 806 -16.93 -16.32 -0.13
N LEU A 807 -16.60 -15.14 0.35
CA LEU A 807 -17.53 -14.04 0.57
C LEU A 807 -17.18 -12.85 -0.33
N GLU A 808 -18.14 -11.96 -0.53
CA GLU A 808 -17.95 -10.62 -1.09
C GLU A 808 -18.61 -9.61 -0.16
N LEU A 809 -17.83 -8.60 0.21
CA LEU A 809 -18.30 -7.50 1.05
C LEU A 809 -19.20 -6.57 0.23
N ARG A 810 -20.37 -6.20 0.77
CA ARG A 810 -21.16 -5.11 0.20
C ARG A 810 -20.45 -3.79 0.44
N LYS A 811 -19.96 -3.17 -0.63
CA LYS A 811 -19.14 -1.96 -0.50
C LYS A 811 -19.98 -0.71 -0.27
N GLU A 812 -19.62 0.10 0.72
CA GLU A 812 -20.19 1.43 0.92
C GLU A 812 -19.17 2.49 0.47
N PHE A 813 -19.64 3.59 -0.13
CA PHE A 813 -18.78 4.67 -0.60
C PHE A 813 -19.30 6.02 -0.12
N LEU A 814 -18.35 6.89 0.24
CA LEU A 814 -18.58 8.30 0.55
C LEU A 814 -17.79 9.16 -0.44
N TYR A 815 -18.34 10.31 -0.82
CA TYR A 815 -17.61 11.31 -1.60
C TYR A 815 -17.16 12.43 -0.69
N ILE A 816 -15.85 12.63 -0.60
CA ILE A 816 -15.23 13.70 0.21
C ILE A 816 -14.68 14.76 -0.73
N GLU A 817 -15.00 16.01 -0.44
CA GLU A 817 -14.51 17.16 -1.19
C GLU A 817 -13.03 17.42 -0.87
N VAL A 818 -12.24 17.66 -1.92
CA VAL A 818 -10.81 17.99 -1.88
C VAL A 818 -10.54 19.18 -2.80
N ALA A 819 -9.36 19.79 -2.68
CA ALA A 819 -8.96 20.86 -3.58
C ALA A 819 -9.00 20.38 -5.04
N ALA A 820 -9.44 21.26 -5.95
CA ALA A 820 -9.53 20.94 -7.38
C ALA A 820 -8.17 20.44 -7.92
N GLY A 821 -8.21 19.34 -8.68
CA GLY A 821 -7.03 18.67 -9.23
C GLY A 821 -6.43 17.58 -8.33
N GLN A 822 -6.86 17.47 -7.07
CA GLN A 822 -6.47 16.37 -6.16
C GLN A 822 -7.52 15.24 -6.11
N GLY A 823 -8.73 15.48 -6.62
CA GLY A 823 -9.80 14.49 -6.69
C GLY A 823 -9.78 13.62 -7.96
N VAL A 824 -10.82 12.82 -8.12
CA VAL A 824 -11.11 12.04 -9.35
C VAL A 824 -12.54 12.29 -9.83
N TYR A 825 -13.44 12.71 -8.94
CA TYR A 825 -14.86 12.90 -9.20
C TYR A 825 -15.23 14.38 -9.22
N THR A 826 -16.27 14.69 -9.98
CA THR A 826 -16.98 15.97 -9.99
C THR A 826 -18.43 15.72 -9.58
N TRP A 827 -19.03 16.64 -8.84
CA TRP A 827 -20.47 16.65 -8.55
C TRP A 827 -21.17 17.58 -9.55
N ILE A 828 -22.25 17.10 -10.16
CA ILE A 828 -23.10 17.87 -11.07
C ILE A 828 -24.55 17.66 -10.63
N ASP A 829 -25.15 18.71 -10.09
CA ASP A 829 -26.55 18.74 -9.68
C ASP A 829 -27.46 18.62 -10.92
N TYR A 830 -28.03 17.43 -11.13
CA TYR A 830 -28.85 17.14 -12.31
C TYR A 830 -30.32 17.53 -12.09
N ASN A 831 -30.81 17.48 -10.85
CA ASN A 831 -32.20 17.75 -10.49
C ASN A 831 -32.43 19.19 -9.95
N ASN A 832 -31.36 19.94 -9.70
CA ASN A 832 -31.32 21.29 -9.13
C ASN A 832 -31.93 21.39 -7.72
N ASP A 833 -31.83 20.35 -6.90
CA ASP A 833 -32.31 20.37 -5.51
C ASP A 833 -31.22 20.75 -4.49
N GLY A 834 -29.97 20.90 -4.93
CA GLY A 834 -28.83 21.26 -4.09
C GLY A 834 -28.38 20.16 -3.12
N ILE A 835 -28.91 18.94 -3.23
CA ILE A 835 -28.57 17.78 -2.41
C ILE A 835 -27.63 16.87 -3.20
N LYS A 836 -26.51 16.47 -2.58
CA LYS A 836 -25.55 15.57 -3.21
C LYS A 836 -26.09 14.14 -3.26
N ASP A 837 -26.62 13.74 -4.41
CA ASP A 837 -27.06 12.36 -4.64
C ASP A 837 -25.97 11.48 -5.26
N LEU A 838 -26.06 10.16 -5.03
CA LEU A 838 -25.07 9.19 -5.54
C LEU A 838 -24.99 9.15 -7.07
N ASN A 839 -26.03 9.58 -7.78
CA ASN A 839 -26.11 9.59 -9.24
C ASN A 839 -25.57 10.86 -9.90
N GLU A 840 -25.12 11.82 -9.10
CA GLU A 840 -24.62 13.13 -9.54
C GLU A 840 -23.10 13.23 -9.51
N PHE A 841 -22.41 12.17 -9.05
CA PHE A 841 -20.96 12.08 -9.06
C PHE A 841 -20.47 11.38 -10.33
N GLU A 842 -19.70 12.11 -11.14
CA GLU A 842 -19.09 11.63 -12.37
C GLU A 842 -17.56 11.71 -12.33
N ILE A 843 -16.87 10.89 -13.13
CA ILE A 843 -15.41 10.96 -13.25
C ILE A 843 -15.05 12.28 -13.97
N ALA A 844 -14.17 13.06 -13.36
CA ALA A 844 -13.72 14.34 -13.91
C ALA A 844 -12.86 14.11 -15.17
N GLN A 845 -13.20 14.77 -16.28
CA GLN A 845 -12.42 14.70 -17.54
C GLN A 845 -11.24 15.68 -17.55
N TYR A 846 -11.33 16.74 -16.73
CA TYR A 846 -10.30 17.78 -16.61
C TYR A 846 -9.92 18.00 -15.13
N PRO A 847 -8.64 18.32 -14.82
CA PRO A 847 -8.17 18.49 -13.44
C PRO A 847 -8.97 19.53 -12.63
N ASP A 848 -9.42 20.63 -13.24
CA ASP A 848 -10.17 21.69 -12.57
C ASP A 848 -11.55 21.24 -12.04
N GLN A 849 -12.09 20.15 -12.57
CA GLN A 849 -13.36 19.56 -12.13
C GLN A 849 -13.19 18.50 -11.05
N ALA A 850 -11.97 17.98 -10.87
CA ALA A 850 -11.69 16.86 -9.98
C ALA A 850 -11.62 17.32 -8.51
N LYS A 851 -12.81 17.54 -7.92
CA LYS A 851 -13.00 18.11 -6.57
C LYS A 851 -13.42 17.10 -5.52
N TYR A 852 -13.68 15.84 -5.88
CA TYR A 852 -14.13 14.82 -4.95
C TYR A 852 -13.30 13.55 -5.05
N VAL A 853 -13.05 12.91 -3.91
CA VAL A 853 -12.49 11.56 -3.81
C VAL A 853 -13.55 10.61 -3.28
N ARG A 854 -13.59 9.40 -3.83
CA ARG A 854 -14.48 8.34 -3.35
C ARG A 854 -13.73 7.52 -2.29
N VAL A 855 -14.20 7.58 -1.05
CA VAL A 855 -13.64 6.85 0.09
C VAL A 855 -14.53 5.66 0.40
N PHE A 856 -13.90 4.50 0.55
CA PHE A 856 -14.58 3.27 0.95
C PHE A 856 -14.91 3.32 2.45
N THR A 857 -16.18 3.11 2.81
CA THR A 857 -16.57 2.78 4.18
C THR A 857 -16.84 1.29 4.28
N PRO A 858 -16.22 0.56 5.22
CA PRO A 858 -16.40 -0.88 5.25
C PRO A 858 -17.79 -1.20 5.83
N SER A 859 -18.55 -2.09 5.20
CA SER A 859 -19.77 -2.65 5.81
C SER A 859 -19.43 -3.89 6.64
N ASP A 860 -20.41 -4.42 7.37
CA ASP A 860 -20.33 -5.73 8.01
C ASP A 860 -21.17 -6.78 7.25
N GLU A 861 -21.69 -6.44 6.07
CA GLU A 861 -22.58 -7.30 5.28
C GLU A 861 -21.81 -8.06 4.19
N TYR A 862 -21.70 -9.37 4.39
CA TYR A 862 -21.08 -10.28 3.43
C TYR A 862 -22.11 -11.14 2.72
N VAL A 863 -21.91 -11.36 1.43
CA VAL A 863 -22.70 -12.29 0.62
C VAL A 863 -21.79 -13.43 0.19
N ARG A 864 -22.31 -14.67 0.24
CA ARG A 864 -21.58 -15.85 -0.22
C ARG A 864 -21.40 -15.82 -1.73
N THR A 865 -20.20 -16.19 -2.20
CA THR A 865 -19.82 -16.15 -3.61
C THR A 865 -18.98 -17.34 -4.04
N TYR A 866 -19.01 -17.64 -5.33
CA TYR A 866 -18.11 -18.56 -6.01
C TYR A 866 -17.22 -17.77 -6.97
N SER A 867 -15.91 -17.87 -6.78
CA SER A 867 -14.92 -17.10 -7.52
C SER A 867 -14.30 -17.91 -8.64
N ASN A 868 -14.06 -17.25 -9.77
CA ASN A 868 -13.36 -17.80 -10.92
C ASN A 868 -12.36 -16.76 -11.41
N GLU A 869 -11.08 -17.12 -11.41
CA GLU A 869 -9.99 -16.30 -11.92
C GLU A 869 -9.30 -17.00 -13.08
N LEU A 870 -9.13 -16.29 -14.20
CA LEU A 870 -8.38 -16.73 -15.36
C LEU A 870 -7.44 -15.61 -15.79
N ASN A 871 -6.13 -15.87 -15.82
CA ASN A 871 -5.14 -14.99 -16.43
C ASN A 871 -4.36 -15.79 -17.49
N GLN A 872 -4.58 -15.44 -18.76
CA GLN A 872 -3.95 -16.07 -19.92
C GLN A 872 -3.19 -15.02 -20.73
N SER A 873 -1.96 -15.33 -21.14
CA SER A 873 -1.15 -14.49 -22.03
C SER A 873 -0.47 -15.36 -23.08
N LEU A 874 -0.59 -14.98 -24.34
CA LEU A 874 0.04 -15.61 -25.49
C LEU A 874 0.82 -14.56 -26.26
N PHE A 875 2.08 -14.85 -26.57
CA PHE A 875 2.90 -14.01 -27.44
C PHE A 875 3.57 -14.86 -28.51
N TRP A 876 3.20 -14.61 -29.76
CA TRP A 876 3.72 -15.29 -30.94
C TRP A 876 4.61 -14.37 -31.77
N ARG A 877 5.86 -14.78 -31.92
CA ARG A 877 6.97 -14.03 -32.53
C ARG A 877 7.74 -14.85 -33.57
N PRO A 878 7.13 -15.17 -34.73
CA PRO A 878 7.77 -15.89 -35.82
C PRO A 878 9.11 -15.30 -36.27
N GLU A 879 9.32 -13.98 -36.10
CA GLU A 879 10.54 -13.30 -36.52
C GLU A 879 11.81 -13.88 -35.86
N ARG A 880 11.66 -14.50 -34.67
CA ARG A 880 12.76 -15.16 -33.95
C ARG A 880 13.24 -16.44 -34.64
N ILE A 881 12.39 -17.07 -35.47
CA ILE A 881 12.70 -18.34 -36.16
C ILE A 881 12.95 -18.11 -37.66
N TRP A 882 12.16 -17.25 -38.29
CA TRP A 882 12.05 -17.18 -39.76
C TRP A 882 12.58 -15.90 -40.39
N SER A 883 13.16 -14.97 -39.61
CA SER A 883 13.73 -13.71 -40.13
C SER A 883 14.74 -13.91 -41.28
N ASN A 884 15.52 -14.99 -41.22
CA ASN A 884 16.56 -15.31 -42.22
C ASN A 884 16.09 -16.30 -43.32
N LYS A 885 14.82 -16.72 -43.31
CA LYS A 885 14.28 -17.65 -44.32
C LYS A 885 13.82 -16.89 -45.57
N GLN A 886 13.61 -17.62 -46.67
CA GLN A 886 13.09 -17.08 -47.94
C GLN A 886 11.66 -17.58 -48.19
N GLY A 887 10.98 -16.99 -49.17
CA GLY A 887 9.61 -17.36 -49.56
C GLY A 887 8.56 -17.08 -48.46
N ILE A 888 7.59 -17.98 -48.31
CA ILE A 888 6.43 -17.82 -47.41
C ILE A 888 6.82 -17.65 -45.93
N LEU A 889 7.91 -18.29 -45.49
CA LEU A 889 8.39 -18.18 -44.11
C LEU A 889 8.89 -16.76 -43.78
N ARG A 890 9.47 -16.06 -44.77
CA ARG A 890 9.88 -14.65 -44.60
C ARG A 890 8.68 -13.71 -44.48
N PHE A 891 7.58 -14.05 -45.16
CA PHE A 891 6.33 -13.32 -45.02
C PHE A 891 5.72 -13.53 -43.64
N LEU A 892 5.65 -14.78 -43.16
CA LEU A 892 5.16 -15.11 -41.82
C LEU A 892 6.03 -14.47 -40.70
N ALA A 893 7.34 -14.29 -40.93
CA ALA A 893 8.23 -13.55 -40.03
C ALA A 893 7.86 -12.08 -39.83
N ARG A 894 6.98 -11.51 -40.67
CA ARG A 894 6.49 -10.13 -40.55
C ARG A 894 5.24 -10.04 -39.67
N ILE A 895 4.59 -11.15 -39.36
CA ILE A 895 3.36 -11.20 -38.57
C ILE A 895 3.74 -11.62 -37.15
N SER A 896 3.26 -10.89 -36.16
CA SER A 896 3.37 -11.28 -34.74
C SER A 896 2.04 -11.03 -34.06
N ASP A 897 1.71 -11.82 -33.05
CA ASP A 897 0.41 -11.74 -32.37
C ASP A 897 0.59 -11.73 -30.85
N GLN A 898 -0.21 -10.93 -30.15
CA GLN A 898 -0.17 -10.83 -28.70
C GLN A 898 -1.59 -10.83 -28.13
N VAL A 899 -1.94 -11.91 -27.44
CA VAL A 899 -3.23 -12.07 -26.76
C VAL A 899 -3.04 -11.98 -25.25
N ARG A 900 -3.90 -11.22 -24.58
CA ARG A 900 -4.04 -11.18 -23.13
C ARG A 900 -5.50 -11.33 -22.78
N PHE A 901 -5.82 -12.30 -21.94
CA PHE A 901 -7.16 -12.52 -21.43
C PHE A 901 -7.12 -12.63 -19.92
N ARG A 902 -7.84 -11.76 -19.24
CA ARG A 902 -7.96 -11.72 -17.79
C ARG A 902 -9.43 -11.66 -17.40
N VAL A 903 -9.82 -12.49 -16.46
CA VAL A 903 -11.16 -12.52 -15.87
C VAL A 903 -11.00 -12.81 -14.39
N TYR A 904 -11.64 -12.00 -13.56
CA TYR A 904 -11.92 -12.28 -12.17
C TYR A 904 -13.41 -12.06 -11.97
N LYS A 905 -14.15 -13.11 -11.62
CA LYS A 905 -15.59 -13.01 -11.43
C LYS A 905 -16.02 -13.71 -10.15
N LYS A 906 -17.10 -13.19 -9.55
CA LYS A 906 -17.78 -13.76 -8.40
C LYS A 906 -19.28 -13.88 -8.71
N VAL A 907 -19.84 -15.07 -8.52
CA VAL A 907 -21.25 -15.36 -8.73
C VAL A 907 -21.93 -15.82 -7.43
N SER A 908 -23.24 -15.64 -7.30
CA SER A 908 -24.00 -16.02 -6.10
C SER A 908 -24.23 -17.54 -5.99
N ASP A 909 -24.34 -18.23 -7.13
CA ASP A 909 -24.85 -19.60 -7.19
C ASP A 909 -23.78 -20.61 -7.62
N ALA A 910 -23.81 -21.80 -7.01
CA ALA A 910 -22.94 -22.93 -7.38
C ALA A 910 -23.50 -23.70 -8.59
N ASN A 911 -23.44 -23.10 -9.77
CA ASN A 911 -23.87 -23.74 -11.03
C ASN A 911 -22.68 -23.86 -12.01
N TRP A 912 -22.93 -24.41 -13.22
CA TRP A 912 -21.90 -24.53 -14.25
C TRP A 912 -21.23 -23.20 -14.62
N GLU A 913 -21.94 -22.06 -14.49
CA GLU A 913 -21.37 -20.75 -14.78
C GLU A 913 -20.21 -20.40 -13.86
N MET A 914 -20.14 -20.94 -12.63
CA MET A 914 -18.99 -20.69 -11.75
C MET A 914 -17.67 -21.21 -12.33
N TYR A 915 -17.71 -22.21 -13.22
CA TYR A 915 -16.54 -22.77 -13.89
C TYR A 915 -16.26 -22.14 -15.27
N ASN A 916 -17.13 -21.27 -15.77
CA ASN A 916 -17.06 -20.76 -17.12
C ASN A 916 -16.42 -19.35 -17.18
N PRO A 917 -15.12 -19.20 -17.45
CA PRO A 917 -14.49 -17.87 -17.51
C PRO A 917 -14.95 -17.03 -18.72
N ILE A 918 -15.68 -17.62 -19.68
CA ILE A 918 -16.04 -16.97 -20.95
C ILE A 918 -17.32 -16.12 -20.81
N SER A 919 -18.25 -16.52 -19.95
CA SER A 919 -19.46 -15.75 -19.63
C SER A 919 -19.10 -14.50 -18.82
N ARG A 920 -19.28 -13.33 -19.44
CA ARG A 920 -18.78 -12.02 -18.97
C ARG A 920 -19.82 -10.91 -19.13
N SER A 921 -21.10 -11.26 -19.20
CA SER A 921 -22.18 -10.30 -19.38
C SER A 921 -22.41 -9.51 -18.09
N ILE A 922 -22.27 -8.19 -18.13
CA ILE A 922 -22.54 -7.32 -16.98
C ILE A 922 -24.03 -7.30 -16.58
N ALA A 923 -24.93 -7.74 -17.47
CA ALA A 923 -26.37 -7.80 -17.23
C ALA A 923 -26.81 -9.08 -16.49
N ASP A 924 -25.92 -10.04 -16.27
CA ASP A 924 -26.22 -11.26 -15.51
C ASP A 924 -26.52 -10.91 -14.05
N THR A 925 -27.66 -11.36 -13.53
CA THR A 925 -28.11 -11.10 -12.16
C THR A 925 -27.41 -11.98 -11.12
N SER A 926 -26.92 -13.15 -11.52
CA SER A 926 -26.14 -14.05 -10.65
C SER A 926 -24.72 -13.54 -10.42
N LEU A 927 -24.24 -12.65 -11.29
CA LEU A 927 -22.91 -12.05 -11.25
C LEU A 927 -22.87 -10.90 -10.22
N LEU A 928 -22.16 -11.13 -9.11
CA LEU A 928 -22.01 -10.15 -8.03
C LEU A 928 -20.84 -9.19 -8.26
N SER A 929 -19.74 -9.69 -8.82
CA SER A 929 -18.56 -8.89 -9.13
C SER A 929 -17.87 -9.42 -10.38
N LEU A 930 -17.37 -8.53 -11.24
CA LEU A 930 -16.64 -8.87 -12.46
C LEU A 930 -15.55 -7.85 -12.72
N ASN A 931 -14.36 -8.34 -13.04
CA ASN A 931 -13.31 -7.58 -13.67
C ASN A 931 -12.74 -8.43 -14.80
N SER A 932 -12.99 -8.03 -16.05
CA SER A 932 -12.54 -8.75 -17.23
C SER A 932 -11.89 -7.83 -18.23
N SER A 933 -10.79 -8.28 -18.83
CA SER A 933 -10.16 -7.65 -19.97
C SER A 933 -9.68 -8.69 -20.98
N ILE A 934 -10.13 -8.58 -22.22
CA ILE A 934 -9.53 -9.24 -23.39
C ILE A 934 -8.83 -8.16 -24.20
N LYS A 935 -7.58 -8.42 -24.58
CA LYS A 935 -6.87 -7.60 -25.56
C LYS A 935 -6.08 -8.51 -26.48
N ASN A 936 -6.37 -8.45 -27.77
CA ASN A 936 -5.61 -9.11 -28.81
C ASN A 936 -5.05 -8.07 -29.77
N THR A 937 -3.73 -8.08 -30.01
CA THR A 937 -3.09 -7.21 -30.99
C THR A 937 -2.29 -8.04 -32.00
N PHE A 938 -2.79 -8.04 -33.23
CA PHE A 938 -2.08 -8.55 -34.40
C PHE A 938 -1.20 -7.44 -34.98
N PHE A 939 0.08 -7.72 -35.18
CA PHE A 939 1.01 -6.80 -35.79
C PHE A 939 1.49 -7.31 -37.15
N PHE A 940 1.58 -6.41 -38.11
CA PHE A 940 2.28 -6.59 -39.37
C PHE A 940 3.50 -5.67 -39.43
N ASN A 941 4.67 -6.23 -39.70
CA ASN A 941 5.93 -5.49 -39.79
C ASN A 941 6.26 -4.63 -38.55
N ARG A 942 6.00 -5.16 -37.35
CA ARG A 942 6.20 -4.46 -36.06
C ARG A 942 7.57 -3.78 -35.94
N THR A 943 8.63 -4.47 -36.37
CA THR A 943 10.03 -4.01 -36.28
C THR A 943 10.53 -3.30 -37.54
N SER A 944 9.71 -3.18 -38.60
CA SER A 944 10.12 -2.56 -39.86
C SER A 944 10.26 -1.05 -39.73
N PRO A 945 11.38 -0.45 -40.17
CA PRO A 945 11.56 1.00 -40.15
C PRO A 945 10.82 1.74 -41.27
N ILE A 946 10.16 1.06 -42.22
CA ILE A 946 9.51 1.70 -43.38
C ILE A 946 8.01 1.81 -43.19
N ALA A 947 7.33 0.69 -42.95
CA ALA A 947 5.89 0.66 -42.75
C ALA A 947 5.54 -0.50 -41.82
N GLY A 948 4.51 -0.30 -41.01
CA GLY A 948 3.97 -1.31 -40.11
C GLY A 948 2.51 -1.00 -39.81
N GLY A 949 1.79 -2.00 -39.35
CA GLY A 949 0.41 -1.83 -38.93
C GLY A 949 0.06 -2.78 -37.81
N ASP A 950 -0.99 -2.44 -37.08
CA ASP A 950 -1.54 -3.28 -36.05
C ASP A 950 -3.06 -3.23 -36.07
N TYR A 951 -3.67 -4.37 -35.75
CA TYR A 951 -5.09 -4.51 -35.52
C TYR A 951 -5.28 -4.98 -34.09
N THR A 952 -6.03 -4.22 -33.31
CA THR A 952 -6.31 -4.49 -31.91
C THR A 952 -7.80 -4.71 -31.69
N TYR A 953 -8.16 -5.85 -31.10
CA TYR A 953 -9.45 -6.06 -30.46
C TYR A 953 -9.29 -5.91 -28.95
N SER A 954 -10.19 -5.16 -28.30
CA SER A 954 -10.18 -4.99 -26.86
C SER A 954 -11.59 -4.97 -26.30
N GLN A 955 -11.80 -5.68 -25.20
CA GLN A 955 -13.05 -5.66 -24.46
C GLN A 955 -12.75 -5.65 -22.97
N THR A 956 -13.27 -4.67 -22.25
CA THR A 956 -13.12 -4.52 -20.80
C THR A 956 -14.49 -4.42 -20.15
N ASN A 957 -14.76 -5.29 -19.18
CA ASN A 957 -16.01 -5.31 -18.43
C ASN A 957 -15.69 -5.19 -16.94
N SER A 958 -16.41 -4.33 -16.22
CA SER A 958 -16.32 -4.20 -14.77
C SER A 958 -17.72 -4.19 -14.18
N LYS A 959 -17.96 -4.94 -13.11
CA LYS A 959 -19.20 -4.91 -12.33
C LYS A 959 -18.85 -4.96 -10.85
N TYR A 960 -19.43 -4.07 -10.06
CA TYR A 960 -19.21 -4.01 -8.61
C TYR A 960 -20.54 -4.05 -7.86
N MET A 961 -20.58 -4.80 -6.77
CA MET A 961 -21.67 -4.77 -5.79
C MET A 961 -21.39 -3.66 -4.78
N ILE A 962 -22.32 -2.71 -4.68
CA ILE A 962 -22.34 -1.66 -3.66
C ILE A 962 -23.57 -1.84 -2.75
N ALA A 963 -23.55 -1.20 -1.58
CA ALA A 963 -24.63 -1.33 -0.61
C ALA A 963 -26.00 -0.91 -1.17
N SER A 964 -26.03 0.02 -2.14
CA SER A 964 -27.25 0.50 -2.78
C SER A 964 -27.66 -0.27 -4.05
N GLY A 965 -26.81 -1.15 -4.61
CA GLY A 965 -27.07 -1.84 -5.89
C GLY A 965 -25.80 -2.31 -6.64
N PHE A 966 -25.86 -2.40 -7.96
CA PHE A 966 -24.75 -2.74 -8.85
C PHE A 966 -24.33 -1.58 -9.76
N ASP A 967 -23.02 -1.45 -9.99
CA ASP A 967 -22.43 -0.54 -10.97
C ASP A 967 -21.65 -1.36 -12.02
N GLY A 968 -22.19 -1.43 -13.24
CA GLY A 968 -21.64 -2.19 -14.35
C GLY A 968 -21.21 -1.29 -15.52
N LYS A 969 -20.00 -1.51 -16.04
CA LYS A 969 -19.44 -0.82 -17.21
C LYS A 969 -18.84 -1.82 -18.19
N SER A 970 -18.99 -1.56 -19.48
CA SER A 970 -18.39 -2.35 -20.55
C SER A 970 -17.89 -1.42 -21.64
N GLN A 971 -16.69 -1.71 -22.15
CA GLN A 971 -16.12 -1.02 -23.31
C GLN A 971 -15.54 -2.06 -24.25
N GLU A 972 -15.96 -2.02 -25.51
CA GLU A 972 -15.51 -2.91 -26.57
C GLU A 972 -15.07 -2.08 -27.76
N TYR A 973 -13.95 -2.43 -28.39
CA TYR A 973 -13.52 -1.77 -29.61
C TYR A 973 -12.60 -2.63 -30.49
N HIS A 974 -12.66 -2.31 -31.78
CA HIS A 974 -11.74 -2.74 -32.81
C HIS A 974 -10.96 -1.51 -33.28
N SER A 975 -9.64 -1.60 -33.30
CA SER A 975 -8.75 -0.52 -33.71
C SER A 975 -7.80 -1.02 -34.80
N VAL A 976 -7.65 -0.26 -35.87
CA VAL A 976 -6.64 -0.48 -36.92
C VAL A 976 -5.72 0.72 -36.92
N SER A 977 -4.43 0.50 -36.76
CA SER A 977 -3.39 1.53 -36.78
C SER A 977 -2.38 1.22 -37.87
N LEU A 978 -2.14 2.17 -38.76
CA LEU A 978 -1.19 2.07 -39.86
C LEU A 978 -0.12 3.15 -39.70
N ARG A 979 1.15 2.78 -39.87
CA ARG A 979 2.30 3.68 -39.87
C ARG A 979 3.07 3.51 -41.17
N TRP A 980 3.28 4.59 -41.90
CA TRP A 980 4.11 4.64 -43.09
C TRP A 980 5.11 5.79 -43.02
N ASN A 981 6.40 5.45 -42.96
CA ASN A 981 7.51 6.39 -43.08
C ASN A 981 7.80 6.58 -44.58
N LEU A 982 7.22 7.62 -45.18
CA LEU A 982 7.40 7.98 -46.60
C LEU A 982 8.87 8.25 -46.94
N VAL A 983 9.51 9.02 -46.06
CA VAL A 983 10.95 9.26 -46.02
C VAL A 983 11.40 9.24 -44.56
N LYS A 984 12.70 9.22 -44.28
CA LYS A 984 13.22 9.18 -42.90
C LYS A 984 12.67 10.30 -42.00
N VAL A 985 12.22 11.41 -42.58
CA VAL A 985 11.77 12.61 -41.88
C VAL A 985 10.24 12.81 -41.87
N LEU A 986 9.48 11.99 -42.59
CA LEU A 986 8.03 12.17 -42.74
C LEU A 986 7.30 10.84 -42.54
N THR A 987 6.46 10.79 -41.52
CA THR A 987 5.63 9.64 -41.17
C THR A 987 4.16 10.01 -41.26
N ILE A 988 3.38 9.19 -41.96
CA ILE A 988 1.92 9.23 -41.89
C ILE A 988 1.49 8.10 -40.98
N LYS A 989 0.68 8.43 -39.98
CA LYS A 989 0.01 7.46 -39.12
C LYS A 989 -1.49 7.69 -39.21
N THR A 990 -2.24 6.62 -39.39
CA THR A 990 -3.71 6.70 -39.38
C THR A 990 -4.22 5.60 -38.47
N SER A 991 -5.07 5.95 -37.50
CA SER A 991 -5.79 4.97 -36.70
C SER A 991 -7.29 5.14 -36.83
N GLY A 992 -8.00 4.05 -37.10
CA GLY A 992 -9.46 3.98 -37.05
C GLY A 992 -9.91 3.10 -35.91
N GLU A 993 -10.98 3.47 -35.21
CA GLU A 993 -11.53 2.73 -34.09
C GLU A 993 -13.06 2.68 -34.21
N LEU A 994 -13.63 1.49 -34.02
CA LEU A 994 -15.07 1.24 -33.99
C LEU A 994 -15.35 0.52 -32.67
N GLY A 995 -16.27 1.04 -31.87
CA GLY A 995 -16.51 0.46 -30.55
C GLY A 995 -17.86 0.81 -29.94
N GLU A 996 -18.08 0.26 -28.76
CA GLU A 996 -19.28 0.44 -27.95
C GLU A 996 -18.89 0.67 -26.49
N LYS A 997 -19.58 1.60 -25.83
CA LYS A 997 -19.50 1.85 -24.38
C LYS A 997 -20.87 1.63 -23.75
N ARG A 998 -20.95 0.81 -22.71
CA ARG A 998 -22.19 0.55 -21.97
C ARG A 998 -22.02 0.83 -20.48
N ALA A 999 -23.04 1.42 -19.87
CA ALA A 999 -23.19 1.54 -18.42
C ALA A 999 -24.56 1.01 -17.99
N ILE A 1000 -24.58 0.18 -16.95
CA ILE A 1000 -25.77 -0.42 -16.37
C ILE A 1000 -25.69 -0.28 -14.85
N VAL A 1001 -26.66 0.42 -14.30
CA VAL A 1001 -26.83 0.79 -12.90
C VAL A 1001 -28.29 0.57 -12.52
N ASP A 1002 -28.54 0.06 -11.32
CA ASP A 1002 -29.87 -0.27 -10.80
C ASP A 1002 -30.31 0.59 -9.60
N TYR A 1003 -29.37 1.21 -8.89
CA TYR A 1003 -29.64 2.05 -7.71
C TYR A 1003 -30.12 3.46 -8.04
N THR A 1004 -30.10 3.84 -9.32
CA THR A 1004 -30.53 5.16 -9.79
C THR A 1004 -30.96 5.15 -11.25
N VAL A 1005 -31.71 6.16 -11.66
CA VAL A 1005 -32.19 6.37 -13.03
C VAL A 1005 -31.31 7.38 -13.75
N GLY A 1006 -31.16 7.25 -15.07
CA GLY A 1006 -30.49 8.24 -15.92
C GLY A 1006 -28.98 8.05 -16.11
N ARG A 1007 -28.37 7.01 -15.52
CA ARG A 1007 -26.95 6.63 -15.73
C ARG A 1007 -26.74 5.51 -16.74
N ASN A 1008 -27.81 4.88 -17.21
CA ASN A 1008 -27.74 3.76 -18.14
C ASN A 1008 -27.64 4.26 -19.58
N TYR A 1009 -26.62 3.82 -20.30
CA TYR A 1009 -26.42 4.17 -21.71
C TYR A 1009 -25.74 3.04 -22.49
N SER A 1010 -25.91 3.07 -23.81
CA SER A 1010 -25.17 2.22 -24.74
C SER A 1010 -24.79 3.05 -25.97
N ILE A 1011 -23.52 3.46 -26.03
CA ILE A 1011 -23.00 4.41 -27.01
C ILE A 1011 -22.10 3.66 -27.98
N ASN A 1012 -22.56 3.52 -29.23
CA ASN A 1012 -21.72 3.09 -30.34
C ASN A 1012 -20.93 4.29 -30.86
N TYR A 1013 -19.66 4.10 -31.16
CA TYR A 1013 -18.82 5.16 -31.71
C TYR A 1013 -17.92 4.69 -32.86
N HIS A 1014 -17.65 5.62 -33.76
CA HIS A 1014 -16.77 5.45 -34.91
C HIS A 1014 -15.79 6.61 -34.94
N ASN A 1015 -14.50 6.31 -34.91
CA ASN A 1015 -13.45 7.30 -34.73
C ASN A 1015 -12.35 7.09 -35.78
N ILE A 1016 -11.92 8.15 -36.44
CA ILE A 1016 -10.77 8.14 -37.34
C ILE A 1016 -9.80 9.26 -36.99
N LYS A 1017 -8.52 8.91 -36.84
CA LYS A 1017 -7.44 9.78 -36.40
C LYS A 1017 -6.27 9.74 -37.38
N PRO A 1018 -6.27 10.56 -38.44
CA PRO A 1018 -5.07 10.80 -39.26
C PRO A 1018 -4.07 11.69 -38.51
N GLU A 1019 -2.79 11.35 -38.59
CA GLU A 1019 -1.67 12.07 -38.01
C GLU A 1019 -0.53 12.14 -39.06
N ILE A 1020 -0.10 13.35 -39.42
CA ILE A 1020 1.06 13.57 -40.28
C ILE A 1020 2.18 14.10 -39.40
N ILE A 1021 3.27 13.33 -39.28
CA ILE A 1021 4.41 13.62 -38.42
C ILE A 1021 5.60 14.00 -39.29
N TYR A 1022 6.12 15.21 -39.13
CA TYR A 1022 7.39 15.64 -39.69
C TYR A 1022 8.45 15.69 -38.59
N GLN A 1023 9.47 14.82 -38.71
CA GLN A 1023 10.57 14.66 -37.78
C GLN A 1023 11.91 14.70 -38.53
N PRO A 1024 12.43 15.90 -38.86
CA PRO A 1024 13.67 16.05 -39.64
C PRO A 1024 14.93 15.54 -38.93
N ASN A 1025 14.91 15.48 -37.60
CA ASN A 1025 16.00 15.00 -36.76
C ASN A 1025 15.44 14.41 -35.44
N THR A 1026 16.31 13.98 -34.53
CA THR A 1026 15.90 13.45 -33.22
C THR A 1026 15.40 14.52 -32.25
N ILE A 1027 15.58 15.80 -32.59
CA ILE A 1027 15.32 16.95 -31.70
C ILE A 1027 13.94 17.55 -31.93
N PHE A 1028 13.48 17.66 -33.17
CA PHE A 1028 12.24 18.34 -33.50
C PHE A 1028 11.24 17.38 -34.16
N ARG A 1029 9.99 17.42 -33.69
CA ARG A 1029 8.84 16.72 -34.26
C ARG A 1029 7.65 17.66 -34.25
N ILE A 1030 7.01 17.83 -35.40
CA ILE A 1030 5.70 18.48 -35.52
C ILE A 1030 4.70 17.47 -36.08
N SER A 1031 3.49 17.44 -35.53
CA SER A 1031 2.40 16.60 -35.98
C SER A 1031 1.16 17.42 -36.24
N LEU A 1032 0.53 17.18 -37.40
CA LEU A 1032 -0.82 17.64 -37.70
C LEU A 1032 -1.76 16.47 -37.41
N GLU A 1033 -2.69 16.67 -36.49
CA GLU A 1033 -3.63 15.66 -35.99
C GLU A 1033 -5.05 16.03 -36.43
N GLY A 1034 -5.80 15.07 -36.96
CA GLY A 1034 -7.24 15.18 -37.15
C GLY A 1034 -7.96 14.14 -36.30
N ARG A 1035 -9.17 14.44 -35.86
CA ARG A 1035 -10.11 13.45 -35.33
C ARG A 1035 -11.48 13.69 -35.93
N TYR A 1036 -12.12 12.64 -36.41
CA TYR A 1036 -13.55 12.66 -36.68
C TYR A 1036 -14.18 11.50 -35.92
N GLU A 1037 -15.15 11.81 -35.06
CA GLU A 1037 -15.77 10.85 -34.17
C GLU A 1037 -17.30 11.03 -34.15
N GLU A 1038 -18.01 9.97 -34.49
CA GLU A 1038 -19.47 9.89 -34.35
C GLU A 1038 -19.79 9.02 -33.15
N LYS A 1039 -20.67 9.50 -32.25
CA LYS A 1039 -21.18 8.76 -31.10
C LYS A 1039 -22.70 8.71 -31.16
N ARG A 1040 -23.30 7.53 -30.98
CA ARG A 1040 -24.75 7.33 -31.01
C ARG A 1040 -25.20 6.44 -29.85
N ASN A 1041 -26.06 7.01 -29.00
CA ASN A 1041 -26.75 6.26 -27.95
C ASN A 1041 -27.86 5.38 -28.57
N GLN A 1042 -28.12 4.21 -28.00
CA GLN A 1042 -29.20 3.34 -28.44
C GLN A 1042 -30.58 3.99 -28.17
N ALA A 1043 -31.56 3.69 -29.01
CA ALA A 1043 -32.90 4.29 -28.94
C ALA A 1043 -33.62 3.97 -27.62
N SER A 1044 -33.37 2.80 -27.02
CA SER A 1044 -33.91 2.39 -25.72
C SER A 1044 -33.41 3.25 -24.55
N PHE A 1045 -32.31 3.99 -24.73
CA PHE A 1045 -31.68 4.82 -23.70
C PHE A 1045 -31.72 6.33 -24.02
N GLY A 1046 -32.47 6.75 -25.05
CA GLY A 1046 -32.63 8.17 -25.42
C GLY A 1046 -32.31 8.50 -26.88
N GLY A 1047 -31.45 7.71 -27.55
CA GLY A 1047 -31.18 7.84 -28.98
C GLY A 1047 -30.36 9.05 -29.42
N GLU A 1048 -29.71 9.74 -28.48
CA GLU A 1048 -28.89 10.93 -28.72
C GLU A 1048 -27.67 10.63 -29.61
N ARG A 1049 -27.20 11.65 -30.33
CA ARG A 1049 -26.08 11.60 -31.25
C ARG A 1049 -25.16 12.80 -31.07
N ALA A 1050 -23.86 12.55 -31.09
CA ALA A 1050 -22.83 13.58 -31.07
C ALA A 1050 -21.85 13.35 -32.23
N PHE A 1051 -21.54 14.41 -32.96
CA PHE A 1051 -20.47 14.44 -33.97
C PHE A 1051 -19.37 15.35 -33.48
N LEU A 1052 -18.15 14.82 -33.36
CA LEU A 1052 -16.97 15.53 -32.91
C LEU A 1052 -15.99 15.61 -34.08
N SER A 1053 -15.58 16.81 -34.45
CA SER A 1053 -14.56 17.06 -35.46
C SER A 1053 -13.45 17.90 -34.84
N ASP A 1054 -12.24 17.34 -34.80
CA ASP A 1054 -11.07 18.00 -34.23
C ASP A 1054 -10.00 18.20 -35.29
N ILE A 1055 -9.34 19.35 -35.22
CA ILE A 1055 -8.07 19.60 -35.89
C ILE A 1055 -7.09 20.14 -34.86
N GLY A 1056 -5.91 19.52 -34.81
CA GLY A 1056 -4.89 19.85 -33.84
C GLY A 1056 -3.49 19.89 -34.43
N VAL A 1057 -2.64 20.68 -33.79
CA VAL A 1057 -1.20 20.73 -34.09
C VAL A 1057 -0.47 20.43 -32.80
N SER A 1058 0.43 19.45 -32.84
CA SER A 1058 1.33 19.14 -31.72
C SER A 1058 2.78 19.33 -32.14
N ILE A 1059 3.57 19.97 -31.28
CA ILE A 1059 4.99 20.25 -31.49
C ILE A 1059 5.74 19.64 -30.32
N LYS A 1060 6.79 18.88 -30.60
CA LYS A 1060 7.74 18.36 -29.61
C LYS A 1060 9.15 18.77 -30.01
N TRP A 1061 9.86 19.42 -29.10
CA TRP A 1061 11.23 19.83 -29.26
C TRP A 1061 12.05 19.28 -28.09
N ASN A 1062 12.76 18.17 -28.33
CA ASN A 1062 13.55 17.42 -27.36
C ASN A 1062 15.04 17.56 -27.65
N GLN A 1063 15.72 18.46 -26.95
CA GLN A 1063 17.16 18.59 -27.07
C GLN A 1063 17.86 17.80 -25.96
N LEU A 1064 18.78 16.92 -26.37
CA LEU A 1064 19.59 16.12 -25.45
C LEU A 1064 20.30 17.06 -24.46
N ASP A 1065 20.18 16.77 -23.16
CA ASP A 1065 20.67 17.56 -22.02
C ASP A 1065 20.16 19.01 -21.87
N LYS A 1066 19.32 19.52 -22.79
CA LYS A 1066 18.80 20.91 -22.74
C LYS A 1066 17.29 21.02 -22.51
N GLY A 1067 16.55 19.92 -22.59
CA GLY A 1067 15.12 19.85 -22.23
C GLY A 1067 14.18 19.43 -23.38
N SER A 1068 12.90 19.30 -23.05
CA SER A 1068 11.76 18.93 -23.88
C SER A 1068 10.69 20.01 -23.77
N LEU A 1069 10.35 20.66 -24.88
CA LEU A 1069 9.17 21.51 -25.01
C LEU A 1069 8.11 20.73 -25.79
N ASN A 1070 6.89 20.61 -25.25
CA ASN A 1070 5.74 20.06 -25.94
C ASN A 1070 4.60 21.09 -25.97
N GLY A 1071 4.10 21.40 -27.16
CA GLY A 1071 2.92 22.25 -27.35
C GLY A 1071 1.84 21.47 -28.08
N GLU A 1072 0.59 21.70 -27.71
CA GLU A 1072 -0.58 21.13 -28.37
C GLU A 1072 -1.67 22.19 -28.43
N PHE A 1073 -2.31 22.30 -29.58
CA PHE A 1073 -3.51 23.13 -29.77
C PHE A 1073 -4.53 22.30 -30.54
N LYS A 1074 -5.77 22.28 -30.07
CA LYS A 1074 -6.89 21.58 -30.70
C LYS A 1074 -8.10 22.50 -30.80
N PHE A 1075 -8.65 22.58 -32.01
CA PHE A 1075 -9.99 23.10 -32.25
C PHE A 1075 -10.94 21.91 -32.36
N ILE A 1076 -12.01 21.93 -31.56
CA ILE A 1076 -12.97 20.82 -31.40
C ILE A 1076 -14.36 21.38 -31.69
N ASN A 1077 -15.01 20.90 -32.73
CA ASN A 1077 -16.40 21.25 -33.03
C ASN A 1077 -17.31 20.07 -32.71
N ILE A 1078 -18.26 20.28 -31.79
CA ILE A 1078 -19.20 19.25 -31.34
C ILE A 1078 -20.60 19.61 -31.83
N VAL A 1079 -21.28 18.69 -32.49
CA VAL A 1079 -22.70 18.83 -32.84
C VAL A 1079 -23.49 17.76 -32.10
N TYR A 1080 -24.33 18.18 -31.15
CA TYR A 1080 -25.11 17.30 -30.29
C TYR A 1080 -26.60 17.63 -30.34
N ASN A 1081 -27.45 16.60 -30.38
CA ASN A 1081 -28.90 16.75 -30.58
C ASN A 1081 -29.76 16.47 -29.32
N GLY A 1082 -29.16 16.21 -28.16
CA GLY A 1082 -29.87 15.91 -26.90
C GLY A 1082 -29.81 17.04 -25.86
N SER A 1083 -30.32 16.78 -24.64
CA SER A 1083 -30.26 17.73 -23.52
C SER A 1083 -28.88 17.75 -22.84
N GLN A 1084 -28.40 18.94 -22.45
CA GLN A 1084 -27.01 19.17 -22.03
C GLN A 1084 -26.75 19.09 -20.51
N ASN A 1085 -27.62 18.41 -19.75
CA ASN A 1085 -27.48 18.29 -18.29
C ASN A 1085 -27.91 16.91 -17.78
N ASN A 1086 -27.25 15.86 -18.27
CA ASN A 1086 -27.43 14.50 -17.80
C ASN A 1086 -26.14 13.68 -17.97
N SER A 1087 -26.06 12.52 -17.32
CA SER A 1087 -24.89 11.62 -17.36
C SER A 1087 -24.49 11.21 -18.79
N VAL A 1088 -25.48 10.95 -19.66
CA VAL A 1088 -25.24 10.55 -21.07
C VAL A 1088 -24.59 11.68 -21.87
N SER A 1089 -25.04 12.92 -21.70
CA SER A 1089 -24.47 14.11 -22.34
C SER A 1089 -23.05 14.39 -21.84
N TYR A 1090 -22.78 14.15 -20.55
CA TYR A 1090 -21.45 14.31 -19.97
C TYR A 1090 -20.43 13.34 -20.62
N GLU A 1091 -20.82 12.07 -20.83
CA GLU A 1091 -20.00 11.06 -21.52
C GLU A 1091 -19.87 11.33 -23.04
N LEU A 1092 -20.97 11.70 -23.71
CA LEU A 1092 -20.97 11.97 -25.16
C LEU A 1092 -20.11 13.19 -25.51
N LEU A 1093 -20.17 14.24 -24.71
CA LEU A 1093 -19.50 15.52 -24.94
C LEU A 1093 -18.09 15.59 -24.34
N GLU A 1094 -17.62 14.56 -23.61
CA GLU A 1094 -16.30 14.57 -22.95
C GLU A 1094 -16.12 15.77 -22.00
N SER A 1095 -17.17 16.14 -21.25
CA SER A 1095 -17.23 17.34 -20.39
C SER A 1095 -16.98 18.69 -21.12
N LEU A 1096 -17.18 18.71 -22.45
CA LEU A 1096 -17.25 19.92 -23.26
C LEU A 1096 -18.72 20.30 -23.56
N LYS A 1097 -18.94 21.41 -24.27
CA LYS A 1097 -20.29 21.85 -24.67
C LYS A 1097 -20.51 21.65 -26.17
N SER A 1098 -21.76 21.51 -26.59
CA SER A 1098 -22.11 21.55 -28.03
C SER A 1098 -21.64 22.87 -28.63
N GLY A 1099 -21.06 22.80 -29.83
CA GLY A 1099 -20.51 23.91 -30.58
C GLY A 1099 -18.97 23.95 -30.62
N LYS A 1100 -18.40 25.15 -30.68
CA LYS A 1100 -16.97 25.39 -30.87
C LYS A 1100 -16.23 25.40 -29.53
N ASN A 1101 -15.30 24.47 -29.39
CA ASN A 1101 -14.44 24.33 -28.24
C ASN A 1101 -12.97 24.46 -28.67
N PHE A 1102 -12.14 24.98 -27.79
CA PHE A 1102 -10.70 25.11 -27.99
C PHE A 1102 -9.99 24.56 -26.76
N THR A 1103 -8.98 23.72 -26.98
CA THR A 1103 -8.08 23.26 -25.93
C THR A 1103 -6.64 23.49 -26.37
N TRP A 1104 -5.78 23.86 -25.43
CA TRP A 1104 -4.35 24.02 -25.69
C TRP A 1104 -3.55 23.65 -24.45
N GLY A 1105 -2.38 23.08 -24.69
CA GLY A 1105 -1.46 22.65 -23.66
C GLY A 1105 -0.04 23.03 -24.05
N ILE A 1106 0.72 23.57 -23.10
CA ILE A 1106 2.17 23.80 -23.25
C ILE A 1106 2.83 23.16 -22.04
N GLY A 1107 3.69 22.19 -22.30
CA GLY A 1107 4.60 21.58 -21.35
C GLY A 1107 6.04 21.96 -21.67
N TYR A 1108 6.81 22.33 -20.66
CA TYR A 1108 8.23 22.57 -20.79
C TYR A 1108 8.96 21.86 -19.65
N GLN A 1109 9.72 20.83 -19.99
CA GLN A 1109 10.55 20.10 -19.07
C GLN A 1109 12.02 20.36 -19.41
N ARG A 1110 12.82 20.82 -18.46
CA ARG A 1110 14.27 21.02 -18.69
C ARG A 1110 15.07 20.57 -17.50
N ASN A 1111 16.11 19.78 -17.78
CA ASN A 1111 17.19 19.60 -16.83
C ASN A 1111 18.04 20.87 -16.86
N ILE A 1112 18.00 21.68 -15.79
CA ILE A 1112 18.84 22.88 -15.66
C ILE A 1112 20.29 22.46 -15.43
N VAL A 1113 20.49 21.41 -14.64
CA VAL A 1113 21.74 20.68 -14.41
C VAL A 1113 21.42 19.18 -14.35
N LYS A 1114 22.42 18.28 -14.34
CA LYS A 1114 22.22 16.81 -14.29
C LYS A 1114 21.24 16.38 -13.19
N ASN A 1115 21.24 17.09 -12.07
CA ASN A 1115 20.51 16.75 -10.85
C ASN A 1115 19.31 17.68 -10.57
N LEU A 1116 18.90 18.53 -11.51
CA LEU A 1116 17.77 19.46 -11.32
C LEU A 1116 16.96 19.59 -12.60
N GLN A 1117 15.66 19.32 -12.49
CA GLN A 1117 14.68 19.40 -13.55
C GLN A 1117 13.58 20.38 -13.18
N VAL A 1118 13.17 21.20 -14.13
CA VAL A 1118 11.98 22.05 -14.02
C VAL A 1118 10.96 21.55 -15.02
N ASN A 1119 9.72 21.41 -14.58
CA ASN A 1119 8.57 21.04 -15.39
C ASN A 1119 7.51 22.14 -15.25
N ILE A 1120 7.19 22.80 -16.35
CA ILE A 1120 6.13 23.81 -16.42
C ILE A 1120 5.02 23.20 -17.26
N GLN A 1121 3.80 23.22 -16.76
CA GLN A 1121 2.63 22.81 -17.50
C GLN A 1121 1.61 23.93 -17.49
N TYR A 1122 1.06 24.25 -18.64
CA TYR A 1122 -0.04 25.20 -18.79
C TYR A 1122 -1.08 24.58 -19.72
N ASN A 1123 -2.31 24.46 -19.25
CA ASN A 1123 -3.45 24.02 -20.03
C ASN A 1123 -4.50 25.13 -20.04
N GLY A 1124 -5.19 25.28 -21.16
CA GLY A 1124 -6.35 26.13 -21.24
C GLY A 1124 -7.45 25.47 -22.06
N ARG A 1125 -8.68 25.74 -21.68
CA ARG A 1125 -9.86 25.32 -22.42
C ARG A 1125 -10.90 26.42 -22.49
N LYS A 1126 -11.55 26.53 -23.64
CA LYS A 1126 -12.69 27.43 -23.86
C LYS A 1126 -13.80 26.64 -24.51
N SER A 1127 -14.91 26.49 -23.81
CA SER A 1127 -16.15 25.94 -24.36
C SER A 1127 -17.10 27.02 -24.80
N GLU A 1128 -18.02 26.69 -25.72
CA GLU A 1128 -19.02 27.63 -26.21
C GLU A 1128 -19.85 28.20 -25.05
N ASN A 1129 -20.04 29.52 -25.04
CA ASN A 1129 -20.75 30.29 -24.00
C ASN A 1129 -20.18 30.18 -22.56
N ASN A 1130 -18.96 29.66 -22.39
CA ASN A 1130 -18.25 29.64 -21.11
C ASN A 1130 -17.03 30.58 -21.13
N ARG A 1131 -16.66 31.07 -19.94
CA ARG A 1131 -15.38 31.76 -19.74
C ARG A 1131 -14.23 30.78 -19.99
N VAL A 1132 -13.10 31.31 -20.47
CA VAL A 1132 -11.89 30.52 -20.65
C VAL A 1132 -11.43 30.03 -19.27
N ILE A 1133 -11.09 28.75 -19.18
CA ILE A 1133 -10.49 28.14 -17.99
C ILE A 1133 -9.00 27.96 -18.26
N HIS A 1134 -8.18 28.45 -17.34
CA HIS A 1134 -6.73 28.38 -17.38
C HIS A 1134 -6.24 27.61 -16.15
N THR A 1135 -5.40 26.62 -16.38
CA THR A 1135 -4.71 25.88 -15.32
C THR A 1135 -3.22 25.85 -15.61
N GLY A 1136 -2.41 26.27 -14.65
CA GLY A 1136 -0.96 26.32 -14.73
C GLY A 1136 -0.35 25.57 -13.57
N GLY A 1137 0.83 25.01 -13.79
CA GLY A 1137 1.62 24.32 -12.80
C GLY A 1137 3.11 24.49 -13.08
N VAL A 1138 3.90 24.72 -12.04
CA VAL A 1138 5.36 24.70 -12.11
C VAL A 1138 5.86 23.74 -11.05
N GLU A 1139 6.57 22.70 -11.45
CA GLU A 1139 7.27 21.78 -10.58
C GLU A 1139 8.78 21.91 -10.79
N VAL A 1140 9.53 22.04 -9.69
CA VAL A 1140 10.98 21.89 -9.67
C VAL A 1140 11.31 20.60 -8.97
N ARG A 1141 12.10 19.74 -9.60
CA ARG A 1141 12.52 18.43 -9.10
C ARG A 1141 14.04 18.29 -9.11
N ALA A 1142 14.64 18.12 -7.94
CA ALA A 1142 16.03 17.71 -7.83
C ALA A 1142 16.13 16.19 -7.81
N PHE A 1143 17.12 15.61 -8.48
CA PHE A 1143 17.45 14.17 -8.48
C PHE A 1143 18.77 13.94 -7.75
N PHE A 1144 18.88 12.81 -7.07
CA PHE A 1144 20.06 12.41 -6.31
C PHE A 1144 20.65 11.11 -6.84
#